data_AF-A0AB73SXH7-F1
#
_entry.id   AF-A0AB73SXH7-F1
#
_cell.length_a   1.000
_cell.length_b   1.000
_cell.length_c   1.000
_cell.angle_alpha   90.00
_cell.angle_beta   90.00
_cell.angle_gamma   90.00
#
_symmetry.space_group_name_H-M   'P 1'
#
loop_
_entity.id
_entity.type
_entity.pdbx_description
1 polymer ?
#
loop_
_entity_poly.entity_id
_entity_poly.type
_entity_poly.pdbx_seq_one_letter_code
_entity_poly.pdbx_strand_id
1 'polypeptide(L)'
;MEKKVVHKKLWLVLAILSAVIAAVCITVNMKLQGSLDIVETSEVSTGVQNRCLAYDESRDTLYLGTYTNKLIAYKDGEKLWEMDAKGPFRKIILHPEDGKLYAGNEDNFVYIVNMDDGTVLNKIDTERRIYDIAVTKDGKEVAVSTAILAKNKSNILLYDETGEQLKNLKYTVTMQRLVYTQDEENLIFINNRGEVIKIDKEGNELAKVSGKYEMVDLLETAEGNQYVAVGTNGAYLYLDEDLNVLRSGKAAIENGGVVTKAGLDTEGNYLFIGTKNGFLYVMDDSDSQIYSTRLPNSVSDMLGIGEDIYVTGLGDWVDIIHSGSLAYTDLATTLKPYTQVAQFVFPVLALFFLCMFIPGTHRLLCRFAKAMYKYRMAYILLIPTFALIIIFQYTPIITAFVRAFTNWSQKNNTASTIQFVGLENFKLMFTEGYFLTGVGNLFIFLVTAFIKVMTVPILVAYLVYSMKSDKKKYAFRFLLVLPIVVPSVVSALLWKQIYDPTIGLINQTLGKLGLESLQRVWLGDEATALWAIIFMGFPFINALAFLVFYGGFLDVDASMLEAARADGANRWKIFWRILLPQIRPQMKMIIILTFIGTVQDFNGVFLLTGGGPGTSTYVPGLELYYNATRFGRYGYACALGVVLFIFVMILTAINMRKSKEDM
;
A
#
# COMPACT_ATOMS: atom_id res chain seq x y z
N MET A 1 30.39 58.79 5.65
CA MET A 1 29.07 58.23 5.22
C MET A 1 29.21 57.13 4.15
N GLU A 2 30.20 57.22 3.25
CA GLU A 2 30.39 56.27 2.14
C GLU A 2 30.58 54.79 2.54
N LYS A 3 31.37 54.47 3.58
CA LYS A 3 31.56 53.06 4.01
C LYS A 3 30.26 52.34 4.41
N LYS A 4 29.26 53.06 4.95
CA LYS A 4 27.93 52.50 5.29
C LYS A 4 27.05 52.25 4.06
N VAL A 5 27.27 52.99 2.98
CA VAL A 5 26.52 52.84 1.71
C VAL A 5 27.05 51.64 0.92
N VAL A 6 28.38 51.45 0.90
CA VAL A 6 29.03 50.30 0.25
C VAL A 6 28.62 48.98 0.88
N HIS A 7 28.56 48.89 2.22
CA HIS A 7 28.12 47.67 2.92
C HIS A 7 26.66 47.31 2.66
N LYS A 8 25.77 48.29 2.48
CA LYS A 8 24.35 48.03 2.16
C LYS A 8 24.17 47.45 0.76
N LYS A 9 24.90 47.97 -0.23
CA LYS A 9 24.85 47.44 -1.60
C LYS A 9 25.36 46.00 -1.67
N LEU A 10 26.36 45.64 -0.86
CA LEU A 10 26.90 44.28 -0.77
C LEU A 10 25.85 43.25 -0.31
N TRP A 11 25.07 43.53 0.74
CA TRP A 11 24.02 42.62 1.21
C TRP A 11 22.92 42.41 0.18
N LEU A 12 22.55 43.45 -0.56
CA LEU A 12 21.58 43.34 -1.65
C LEU A 12 22.12 42.47 -2.81
N VAL A 13 23.38 42.66 -3.19
CA VAL A 13 24.04 41.84 -4.22
C VAL A 13 24.11 40.37 -3.79
N LEU A 14 24.47 40.08 -2.53
CA LEU A 14 24.48 38.71 -2.01
C LEU A 14 23.09 38.08 -1.93
N ALA A 15 22.05 38.87 -1.61
CA ALA A 15 20.67 38.41 -1.61
C ALA A 15 20.21 38.03 -3.04
N ILE A 16 20.50 38.89 -4.02
CA ILE A 16 20.18 38.64 -5.43
C ILE A 16 20.94 37.43 -5.95
N LEU A 17 22.25 37.34 -5.69
CA LEU A 17 23.08 36.20 -6.11
C LEU A 17 22.54 34.89 -5.53
N SER A 18 22.17 34.87 -4.25
CA SER A 18 21.59 33.70 -3.59
C SER A 18 20.22 33.33 -4.20
N ALA A 19 19.36 34.31 -4.49
CA ALA A 19 18.08 34.06 -5.14
C ALA A 19 18.25 33.50 -6.57
N VAL A 20 19.23 34.00 -7.33
CA VAL A 20 19.54 33.50 -8.68
C VAL A 20 20.07 32.06 -8.61
N ILE A 21 20.98 31.76 -7.68
CA ILE A 21 21.47 30.38 -7.49
C ILE A 21 20.32 29.44 -7.12
N ALA A 22 19.42 29.87 -6.22
CA ALA A 22 18.23 29.09 -5.90
C ALA A 22 17.35 28.82 -7.14
N ALA A 23 17.08 29.84 -7.95
CA ALA A 23 16.28 29.71 -9.17
C ALA A 23 16.93 28.77 -10.22
N VAL A 24 18.25 28.85 -10.39
CA VAL A 24 19.00 27.93 -11.25
C VAL A 24 18.92 26.51 -10.71
N CYS A 25 19.15 26.29 -9.42
CA CYS A 25 19.04 24.97 -8.81
C CYS A 25 17.62 24.39 -8.92
N ILE A 26 16.58 25.20 -8.78
CA ILE A 26 15.19 24.79 -9.00
C ILE A 26 15.00 24.36 -10.46
N THR A 27 15.46 25.16 -11.42
CA THR A 27 15.32 24.86 -12.86
C THR A 27 16.06 23.59 -13.26
N VAL A 28 17.29 23.41 -12.75
CA VAL A 28 18.10 22.19 -12.97
C VAL A 28 17.41 21.00 -12.32
N ASN A 29 16.91 21.12 -11.09
CA ASN A 29 16.19 20.04 -10.41
C ASN A 29 14.91 19.65 -11.17
N MET A 30 14.15 20.62 -11.69
CA MET A 30 12.98 20.34 -12.53
C MET A 30 13.34 19.59 -13.82
N LYS A 31 14.44 19.97 -14.49
CA LYS A 31 14.93 19.25 -15.68
C LYS A 31 15.45 17.84 -15.35
N LEU A 32 16.22 17.71 -14.27
CA LEU A 32 16.72 16.42 -13.78
C LEU A 32 15.58 15.48 -13.38
N GLN A 33 14.48 16.03 -12.85
CA GLN A 33 13.30 15.25 -12.50
C GLN A 33 12.61 14.69 -13.76
N GLY A 34 12.48 15.48 -14.82
CA GLY A 34 11.94 15.01 -16.10
C GLY A 34 12.81 13.95 -16.79
N SER A 35 14.14 14.02 -16.67
CA SER A 35 15.05 13.00 -17.24
C SER A 35 15.16 11.71 -16.40
N LEU A 36 14.59 11.68 -15.19
CA LEU A 36 14.58 10.51 -14.31
C LEU A 36 13.26 9.72 -14.39
N ASP A 37 12.20 10.33 -14.91
CA ASP A 37 10.94 9.69 -15.21
C ASP A 37 11.06 8.91 -16.53
N ILE A 38 11.83 7.81 -16.50
CA ILE A 38 12.01 6.93 -17.66
C ILE A 38 10.80 6.01 -17.91
N VAL A 39 9.81 6.04 -17.01
CA VAL A 39 8.60 5.22 -17.08
C VAL A 39 7.45 6.10 -17.52
N GLU A 40 6.94 5.84 -18.71
CA GLU A 40 5.72 6.42 -19.26
C GLU A 40 4.59 5.38 -19.16
N THR A 41 3.38 5.79 -18.81
CA THR A 41 2.22 4.90 -18.89
C THR A 41 1.54 5.13 -20.23
N SER A 42 1.42 4.08 -21.04
CA SER A 42 0.73 4.12 -22.33
C SER A 42 -0.74 4.54 -22.17
N GLU A 43 -1.29 5.19 -23.21
CA GLU A 43 -2.72 5.51 -23.28
C GLU A 43 -3.61 4.26 -23.39
N VAL A 44 -3.03 3.10 -23.73
CA VAL A 44 -3.74 1.82 -23.84
C VAL A 44 -4.18 1.32 -22.46
N SER A 45 -5.50 1.16 -22.29
CA SER A 45 -6.11 0.51 -21.13
C SER A 45 -7.09 -0.57 -21.56
N THR A 46 -6.87 -1.80 -21.10
CA THR A 46 -7.77 -2.95 -21.31
C THR A 46 -8.97 -2.95 -20.38
N GLY A 47 -8.97 -2.11 -19.34
CA GLY A 47 -9.95 -2.10 -18.25
C GLY A 47 -9.92 -3.32 -17.33
N VAL A 48 -9.00 -4.27 -17.55
CA VAL A 48 -8.86 -5.53 -16.81
C VAL A 48 -7.40 -5.89 -16.62
N GLN A 49 -7.07 -6.86 -15.76
CA GLN A 49 -5.67 -7.17 -15.46
C GLN A 49 -4.97 -7.83 -16.66
N ASN A 50 -3.89 -7.21 -17.14
CA ASN A 50 -3.07 -7.72 -18.23
C ASN A 50 -2.14 -8.86 -17.77
N ARG A 51 -1.69 -9.68 -18.70
CA ARG A 51 -0.89 -10.87 -18.40
C ARG A 51 0.31 -11.04 -19.32
N CYS A 52 0.08 -11.02 -20.62
CA CYS A 52 1.12 -11.13 -21.63
C CYS A 52 0.92 -10.09 -22.72
N LEU A 53 1.99 -9.77 -23.45
CA LEU A 53 1.97 -8.79 -24.51
C LEU A 53 2.85 -9.21 -25.69
N ALA A 54 2.49 -8.75 -26.88
CA ALA A 54 3.30 -8.85 -28.08
C ALA A 54 3.05 -7.63 -28.96
N TYR A 55 4.02 -7.24 -29.78
CA TYR A 55 3.91 -6.05 -30.64
C TYR A 55 4.44 -6.34 -32.04
N ASP A 56 3.70 -5.89 -33.04
CA ASP A 56 4.11 -5.96 -34.44
C ASP A 56 4.57 -4.58 -34.92
N GLU A 57 5.88 -4.40 -35.08
CA GLU A 57 6.47 -3.16 -35.59
C GLU A 57 6.00 -2.79 -37.00
N SER A 58 5.72 -3.78 -37.85
CA SER A 58 5.33 -3.54 -39.25
C SER A 58 3.93 -2.97 -39.38
N ARG A 59 3.03 -3.37 -38.46
CA ARG A 59 1.62 -2.96 -38.43
C ARG A 59 1.35 -1.86 -37.40
N ASP A 60 2.32 -1.56 -36.54
CA ASP A 60 2.18 -0.73 -35.35
C ASP A 60 0.97 -1.18 -34.50
N THR A 61 1.00 -2.46 -34.09
CA THR A 61 -0.13 -3.07 -33.39
C THR A 61 0.32 -3.82 -32.15
N LEU A 62 -0.27 -3.45 -31.01
CA LEU A 62 -0.03 -4.04 -29.70
C LEU A 62 -1.11 -5.08 -29.38
N TYR A 63 -0.70 -6.31 -29.09
CA TYR A 63 -1.56 -7.42 -28.69
C TYR A 63 -1.40 -7.70 -27.19
N LEU A 64 -2.51 -7.76 -26.47
CA LEU A 64 -2.55 -7.96 -25.01
C LEU A 64 -3.43 -9.15 -24.63
N GLY A 65 -2.85 -10.07 -23.87
CA GLY A 65 -3.56 -11.15 -23.21
C GLY A 65 -3.84 -10.80 -21.75
N THR A 66 -5.04 -11.12 -21.24
CA THR A 66 -5.49 -10.70 -19.90
C THR A 66 -5.72 -11.89 -18.96
N TYR A 67 -5.69 -11.64 -17.65
CA TYR A 67 -6.10 -12.62 -16.62
C TYR A 67 -7.61 -12.90 -16.63
N THR A 68 -8.41 -12.06 -17.29
CA THR A 68 -9.86 -12.19 -17.43
C THR A 68 -10.26 -12.80 -18.77
N ASN A 69 -9.39 -13.63 -19.34
CA ASN A 69 -9.65 -14.46 -20.51
C ASN A 69 -9.86 -13.71 -21.84
N LYS A 70 -9.34 -12.50 -21.97
CA LYS A 70 -9.41 -11.70 -23.20
C LYS A 70 -8.08 -11.60 -23.91
N LEU A 71 -8.12 -11.59 -25.23
CA LEU A 71 -7.05 -11.21 -26.14
C LEU A 71 -7.51 -9.96 -26.90
N ILE A 72 -6.71 -8.91 -26.90
CA ILE A 72 -7.11 -7.60 -27.41
C ILE A 72 -6.00 -7.02 -28.28
N ALA A 73 -6.35 -6.47 -29.44
CA ALA A 73 -5.40 -5.73 -30.30
C ALA A 73 -5.67 -4.23 -30.23
N TYR A 74 -4.60 -3.44 -30.16
CA TYR A 74 -4.61 -1.99 -30.16
C TYR A 74 -3.73 -1.43 -31.25
N LYS A 75 -4.17 -0.35 -31.88
CA LYS A 75 -3.39 0.44 -32.83
C LYS A 75 -3.68 1.91 -32.60
N ASP A 76 -2.64 2.73 -32.54
CA ASP A 76 -2.76 4.17 -32.25
C ASP A 76 -3.57 4.47 -30.96
N GLY A 77 -3.46 3.60 -29.96
CA GLY A 77 -4.21 3.71 -28.69
C GLY A 77 -5.68 3.26 -28.76
N GLU A 78 -6.23 3.02 -29.94
CA GLU A 78 -7.60 2.53 -30.12
C GLU A 78 -7.67 1.02 -30.21
N LYS A 79 -8.75 0.44 -29.66
CA LYS A 79 -8.99 -1.01 -29.70
C LYS A 79 -9.45 -1.42 -31.10
N LEU A 80 -8.63 -2.21 -31.80
CA LEU A 80 -8.95 -2.77 -33.12
C LEU A 80 -10.00 -3.89 -33.02
N TRP A 81 -9.71 -4.89 -32.19
CA TRP A 81 -10.58 -6.04 -31.99
C TRP A 81 -10.35 -6.68 -30.61
N GLU A 82 -11.30 -7.51 -30.18
CA GLU A 82 -11.26 -8.22 -28.91
C GLU A 82 -11.82 -9.65 -29.09
N MET A 83 -11.15 -10.63 -28.48
CA MET A 83 -11.52 -12.03 -28.50
C MET A 83 -11.59 -12.59 -27.07
N ASP A 84 -12.70 -13.24 -26.74
CA ASP A 84 -12.88 -13.94 -25.47
C ASP A 84 -12.47 -15.43 -25.56
N ALA A 85 -11.91 -15.95 -24.47
CA ALA A 85 -11.58 -17.36 -24.28
C ALA A 85 -12.11 -17.86 -22.92
N LYS A 86 -11.89 -19.14 -22.60
CA LYS A 86 -12.34 -19.73 -21.31
C LYS A 86 -11.30 -19.63 -20.19
N GLY A 87 -10.05 -19.34 -20.54
CA GLY A 87 -8.96 -19.16 -19.60
C GLY A 87 -8.09 -17.96 -19.98
N PRO A 88 -7.14 -17.58 -19.10
CA PRO A 88 -6.23 -16.48 -19.37
C PRO A 88 -5.13 -16.89 -20.37
N PHE A 89 -4.67 -15.92 -21.16
CA PHE A 89 -3.59 -16.11 -22.13
C PHE A 89 -2.21 -16.03 -21.46
N ARG A 90 -1.34 -16.99 -21.76
CA ARG A 90 0.00 -17.13 -21.15
C ARG A 90 1.11 -16.46 -21.96
N LYS A 91 1.05 -16.60 -23.28
CA LYS A 91 2.04 -16.08 -24.23
C LYS A 91 1.37 -15.87 -25.58
N ILE A 92 1.81 -14.84 -26.27
CA ILE A 92 1.42 -14.50 -27.64
C ILE A 92 2.70 -14.53 -28.46
N ILE A 93 2.67 -15.22 -29.60
CA ILE A 93 3.76 -15.24 -30.58
C ILE A 93 3.18 -14.76 -31.90
N LEU A 94 3.82 -13.75 -32.48
CA LEU A 94 3.37 -13.16 -33.74
C LEU A 94 4.06 -13.85 -34.91
N HIS A 95 3.33 -14.01 -36.01
CA HIS A 95 3.85 -14.49 -37.27
C HIS A 95 3.42 -13.52 -38.39
N PRO A 96 4.07 -12.34 -38.47
CA PRO A 96 3.60 -11.23 -39.28
C PRO A 96 3.49 -11.53 -40.78
N GLU A 97 4.35 -12.41 -41.30
CA GLU A 97 4.40 -12.80 -42.72
C GLU A 97 3.08 -13.42 -43.21
N ASP A 98 2.43 -14.19 -42.33
CA ASP A 98 1.17 -14.87 -42.61
C ASP A 98 -0.05 -14.10 -42.06
N GLY A 99 0.17 -13.00 -41.35
CA GLY A 99 -0.88 -12.27 -40.63
C GLY A 99 -1.53 -13.10 -39.52
N LYS A 100 -0.80 -14.03 -38.92
CA LYS A 100 -1.28 -14.93 -37.86
C LYS A 100 -0.60 -14.61 -36.54
N LEU A 101 -1.31 -14.80 -35.43
CA LEU A 101 -0.70 -14.91 -34.11
C LEU A 101 -1.11 -16.22 -33.44
N TYR A 102 -0.22 -16.74 -32.62
CA TYR A 102 -0.40 -17.93 -31.81
C TYR A 102 -0.52 -17.52 -30.34
N ALA A 103 -1.63 -17.86 -29.70
CA ALA A 103 -1.91 -17.47 -28.33
C ALA A 103 -2.19 -18.72 -27.47
N GLY A 104 -1.25 -19.04 -26.56
CA GLY A 104 -1.38 -20.16 -25.63
C GLY A 104 -2.31 -19.80 -24.48
N ASN A 105 -3.35 -20.59 -24.24
CA ASN A 105 -4.37 -20.31 -23.23
C ASN A 105 -4.43 -21.41 -22.15
N GLU A 106 -4.76 -21.02 -20.92
CA GLU A 106 -4.92 -21.98 -19.81
C GLU A 106 -6.16 -22.87 -19.92
N ASP A 107 -7.04 -22.66 -20.91
CA ASP A 107 -8.16 -23.55 -21.25
C ASP A 107 -7.77 -24.77 -22.11
N ASN A 108 -6.46 -25.04 -22.20
CA ASN A 108 -5.82 -26.14 -22.94
C ASN A 108 -5.70 -25.93 -24.45
N PHE A 109 -6.05 -24.76 -24.98
CA PHE A 109 -5.93 -24.49 -26.42
C PHE A 109 -4.79 -23.53 -26.75
N VAL A 110 -4.08 -23.84 -27.84
CA VAL A 110 -3.34 -22.81 -28.59
C VAL A 110 -4.28 -22.26 -29.66
N TYR A 111 -4.60 -20.97 -29.56
CA TYR A 111 -5.43 -20.28 -30.53
C TYR A 111 -4.56 -19.75 -31.66
N ILE A 112 -4.91 -20.08 -32.91
CA ILE A 112 -4.33 -19.45 -34.10
C ILE A 112 -5.33 -18.40 -34.57
N VAL A 113 -4.93 -17.14 -34.51
CA VAL A 113 -5.83 -15.99 -34.68
C VAL A 113 -5.33 -15.11 -35.83
N ASN A 114 -6.24 -14.61 -36.64
CA ASN A 114 -5.94 -13.61 -37.66
C ASN A 114 -5.63 -12.27 -36.98
N MET A 115 -4.47 -11.69 -37.30
CA MET A 115 -3.97 -10.45 -36.72
C MET A 115 -4.82 -9.21 -37.05
N ASP A 116 -5.53 -9.22 -38.18
CA ASP A 116 -6.27 -8.07 -38.70
C ASP A 116 -7.65 -7.90 -38.05
N ASP A 117 -8.36 -9.00 -37.78
CA ASP A 117 -9.75 -8.97 -37.31
C ASP A 117 -10.04 -9.79 -36.03
N GLY A 118 -9.04 -10.50 -35.51
CA GLY A 118 -9.19 -11.31 -34.29
C GLY A 118 -9.96 -12.61 -34.49
N THR A 119 -10.24 -13.03 -35.74
CA THR A 119 -10.94 -14.28 -36.02
C THR A 119 -10.06 -15.49 -35.71
N VAL A 120 -10.64 -16.49 -35.05
CA VAL A 120 -9.93 -17.76 -34.78
C VAL A 120 -9.91 -18.60 -36.05
N LEU A 121 -8.71 -18.79 -36.60
CA LEU A 121 -8.47 -19.61 -37.79
C LEU A 121 -8.43 -21.10 -37.45
N ASN A 122 -7.78 -21.45 -36.34
CA ASN A 122 -7.65 -22.84 -35.87
C ASN A 122 -7.44 -22.87 -34.34
N LYS A 123 -7.65 -24.04 -33.73
CA LYS A 123 -7.35 -24.30 -32.31
C LYS A 123 -6.67 -25.66 -32.16
N ILE A 124 -5.53 -25.68 -31.49
CA ILE A 124 -4.81 -26.92 -31.15
C ILE A 124 -5.22 -27.32 -29.73
N ASP A 125 -5.89 -28.47 -29.57
CA ASP A 125 -6.24 -29.02 -28.25
C ASP A 125 -5.06 -29.79 -27.68
N THR A 126 -4.57 -29.31 -26.53
CA THR A 126 -3.42 -29.91 -25.84
C THR A 126 -3.84 -30.88 -24.74
N GLU A 127 -5.15 -31.01 -24.49
CA GLU A 127 -5.81 -31.76 -23.41
C GLU A 127 -5.33 -31.38 -21.99
N ARG A 128 -4.43 -30.40 -21.88
CA ARG A 128 -3.65 -30.10 -20.67
C ARG A 128 -3.39 -28.62 -20.56
N ARG A 129 -3.20 -28.15 -19.32
CA ARG A 129 -2.97 -26.74 -19.07
C ARG A 129 -1.62 -26.31 -19.64
N ILE A 130 -1.65 -25.27 -20.48
CA ILE A 130 -0.49 -24.67 -21.13
C ILE A 130 0.25 -23.76 -20.14
N TYR A 131 1.57 -23.86 -20.14
CA TYR A 131 2.48 -22.98 -19.39
C TYR A 131 3.19 -21.99 -20.31
N ASP A 132 3.72 -22.49 -21.43
CA ASP A 132 4.41 -21.69 -22.43
C ASP A 132 4.28 -22.33 -23.82
N ILE A 133 4.49 -21.54 -24.86
CA ILE A 133 4.51 -21.98 -26.26
C ILE A 133 5.76 -21.45 -26.96
N ALA A 134 6.22 -22.15 -28.00
CA ALA A 134 7.14 -21.64 -29.01
C ALA A 134 6.64 -22.08 -30.39
N VAL A 135 6.94 -21.29 -31.40
CA VAL A 135 6.56 -21.54 -32.79
C VAL A 135 7.79 -21.33 -33.65
N THR A 136 8.00 -22.16 -34.66
CA THR A 136 9.05 -21.94 -35.66
C THR A 136 8.79 -20.66 -36.46
N LYS A 137 9.84 -20.05 -37.00
CA LYS A 137 9.80 -18.84 -37.83
C LYS A 137 9.00 -19.04 -39.11
N ASP A 138 8.85 -20.27 -39.58
CA ASP A 138 7.99 -20.62 -40.72
C ASP A 138 6.54 -20.98 -40.32
N GLY A 139 6.24 -20.97 -39.02
CA GLY A 139 4.90 -21.22 -38.48
C GLY A 139 4.43 -22.67 -38.56
N LYS A 140 5.24 -23.62 -39.03
CA LYS A 140 4.81 -25.00 -39.30
C LYS A 140 4.79 -25.90 -38.08
N GLU A 141 5.61 -25.62 -37.08
CA GLU A 141 5.68 -26.41 -35.84
C GLU A 141 5.40 -25.54 -34.61
N VAL A 142 4.56 -26.08 -33.72
CA VAL A 142 4.20 -25.45 -32.44
C VAL A 142 4.61 -26.37 -31.30
N ALA A 143 5.56 -25.91 -30.49
CA ALA A 143 5.97 -26.57 -29.26
C ALA A 143 5.18 -26.00 -28.08
N VAL A 144 4.58 -26.88 -27.28
CA VAL A 144 3.76 -26.51 -26.12
C VAL A 144 4.29 -27.17 -24.86
N SER A 145 4.65 -26.36 -23.87
CA SER A 145 4.89 -26.83 -22.51
C SER A 145 3.58 -26.95 -21.76
N THR A 146 3.28 -28.14 -21.26
CA THR A 146 2.07 -28.43 -20.47
C THR A 146 2.45 -29.01 -19.11
N ALA A 147 1.61 -28.82 -18.08
CA ALA A 147 1.83 -29.46 -16.78
C ALA A 147 0.66 -30.32 -16.31
N ILE A 148 1.01 -31.39 -15.61
CA ILE A 148 0.09 -32.22 -14.83
C ILE A 148 0.18 -31.76 -13.38
N LEU A 149 -0.69 -30.81 -12.99
CA LEU A 149 -0.69 -30.11 -11.70
C LEU A 149 -0.62 -31.04 -10.47
N ALA A 150 -1.18 -32.25 -10.55
CA ALA A 150 -1.20 -33.20 -9.43
C ALA A 150 0.11 -33.98 -9.21
N LYS A 151 1.10 -33.90 -10.12
CA LYS A 151 2.26 -34.81 -10.11
C LYS A 151 3.64 -34.16 -10.31
N ASN A 152 3.74 -32.83 -10.40
CA ASN A 152 4.99 -32.13 -10.78
C ASN A 152 5.64 -32.73 -12.04
N LYS A 153 4.81 -33.09 -13.03
CA LYS A 153 5.26 -33.61 -14.34
C LYS A 153 4.84 -32.61 -15.41
N SER A 154 5.70 -32.42 -16.39
CA SER A 154 5.41 -31.59 -17.56
C SER A 154 5.71 -32.37 -18.84
N ASN A 155 5.06 -31.95 -19.91
CA ASN A 155 5.30 -32.51 -21.24
C ASN A 155 5.60 -31.39 -22.22
N ILE A 156 6.53 -31.65 -23.14
CA ILE A 156 6.65 -30.86 -24.37
C ILE A 156 5.85 -31.63 -25.43
N LEU A 157 4.79 -30.99 -25.91
CA LEU A 157 3.96 -31.50 -27.00
C LEU A 157 4.35 -30.74 -28.26
N LEU A 158 4.71 -31.47 -29.32
CA LEU A 158 4.98 -30.89 -30.62
C LEU A 158 3.77 -31.12 -31.52
N TYR A 159 3.32 -30.05 -32.16
CA TYR A 159 2.20 -30.05 -33.10
C TYR A 159 2.64 -29.47 -34.43
N ASP A 160 1.98 -29.89 -35.50
CA ASP A 160 2.05 -29.15 -36.77
C ASP A 160 1.05 -27.98 -36.80
N GLU A 161 1.07 -27.20 -37.88
CA GLU A 161 0.16 -26.08 -38.13
C GLU A 161 -1.33 -26.48 -38.19
N THR A 162 -1.63 -27.75 -38.48
CA THR A 162 -3.00 -28.27 -38.55
C THR A 162 -3.54 -28.65 -37.17
N GLY A 163 -2.64 -28.85 -36.20
CA GLY A 163 -2.94 -29.31 -34.84
C GLY A 163 -2.78 -30.82 -34.64
N GLU A 164 -2.15 -31.54 -35.59
CA GLU A 164 -1.78 -32.93 -35.41
C GLU A 164 -0.58 -33.04 -34.46
N GLN A 165 -0.68 -33.89 -33.43
CA GLN A 165 0.40 -34.06 -32.46
C GLN A 165 1.53 -34.91 -33.04
N LEU A 166 2.62 -34.27 -33.42
CA LEU A 166 3.85 -34.90 -33.91
C LEU A 166 4.57 -35.70 -32.82
N LYS A 167 4.67 -35.14 -31.61
CA LYS A 167 5.46 -35.76 -30.51
C LYS A 167 4.94 -35.39 -29.13
N ASN A 168 5.20 -36.28 -28.17
CA ASN A 168 4.89 -36.08 -26.76
C ASN A 168 6.07 -36.49 -25.88
N LEU A 169 6.88 -35.52 -25.47
CA LEU A 169 8.06 -35.70 -24.64
C LEU A 169 7.70 -35.51 -23.17
N LYS A 170 8.09 -36.45 -22.30
CA LYS A 170 7.66 -36.51 -20.89
C LYS A 170 8.80 -36.16 -19.95
N TYR A 171 8.57 -35.20 -19.05
CA TYR A 171 9.54 -34.74 -18.06
C TYR A 171 8.98 -34.81 -16.62
N THR A 172 9.87 -35.04 -15.65
CA THR A 172 9.54 -35.11 -14.21
C THR A 172 9.86 -33.81 -13.46
N VAL A 173 9.96 -32.72 -14.20
CA VAL A 173 10.18 -31.35 -13.71
C VAL A 173 9.04 -30.48 -14.19
N THR A 174 8.83 -29.33 -13.58
CA THR A 174 7.87 -28.34 -14.12
C THR A 174 8.64 -27.37 -15.00
N MET A 175 8.31 -27.34 -16.29
CA MET A 175 8.89 -26.41 -17.23
C MET A 175 8.23 -25.03 -17.12
N GLN A 176 9.03 -23.98 -17.27
CA GLN A 176 8.58 -22.60 -17.12
C GLN A 176 8.54 -21.85 -18.46
N ARG A 177 9.61 -21.94 -19.26
CA ARG A 177 9.70 -21.36 -20.62
C ARG A 177 10.36 -22.32 -21.59
N LEU A 178 10.02 -22.17 -22.87
CA LEU A 178 10.64 -22.88 -23.98
C LEU A 178 10.83 -21.97 -25.20
N VAL A 179 11.89 -22.22 -25.97
CA VAL A 179 12.22 -21.53 -27.22
C VAL A 179 12.83 -22.54 -28.21
N TYR A 180 12.66 -22.28 -29.50
CA TYR A 180 13.42 -22.97 -30.54
C TYR A 180 14.83 -22.36 -30.63
N THR A 181 15.81 -23.16 -31.02
CA THR A 181 17.12 -22.64 -31.40
C THR A 181 17.05 -21.92 -32.75
N GLN A 182 18.07 -21.13 -33.07
CA GLN A 182 18.10 -20.32 -34.30
C GLN A 182 17.91 -21.15 -35.58
N ASP A 183 18.45 -22.37 -35.59
CA ASP A 183 18.37 -23.38 -36.65
C ASP A 183 17.06 -24.18 -36.65
N GLU A 184 16.22 -24.04 -35.62
CA GLU A 184 14.92 -24.71 -35.44
C GLU A 184 14.96 -26.24 -35.36
N GLU A 185 16.17 -26.80 -35.25
CA GLU A 185 16.38 -28.24 -35.09
C GLU A 185 16.26 -28.68 -33.63
N ASN A 186 16.47 -27.76 -32.68
CA ASN A 186 16.51 -28.05 -31.25
C ASN A 186 15.58 -27.13 -30.45
N LEU A 187 15.32 -27.52 -29.21
CA LEU A 187 14.55 -26.75 -28.23
C LEU A 187 15.39 -26.49 -27.00
N ILE A 188 15.29 -25.29 -26.45
CA ILE A 188 15.84 -24.94 -25.14
C ILE A 188 14.68 -24.65 -24.19
N PHE A 189 14.71 -25.26 -23.01
CA PHE A 189 13.72 -24.98 -21.98
C PHE A 189 14.36 -24.80 -20.61
N ILE A 190 13.63 -24.11 -19.75
CA ILE A 190 13.99 -23.91 -18.34
C ILE A 190 12.98 -24.53 -17.40
N ASN A 191 13.41 -24.87 -16.19
CA ASN A 191 12.56 -25.55 -15.23
C ASN A 191 12.66 -25.03 -13.79
N ASN A 192 11.74 -25.53 -12.97
CA ASN A 192 11.61 -25.20 -11.56
C ASN A 192 12.74 -25.73 -10.65
N ARG A 193 13.70 -26.49 -11.19
CA ARG A 193 14.92 -26.93 -10.49
C ARG A 193 16.12 -26.03 -10.77
N GLY A 194 15.94 -25.00 -11.60
CA GLY A 194 17.01 -24.09 -11.95
C GLY A 194 17.86 -24.56 -13.12
N GLU A 195 17.38 -25.51 -13.92
CA GLU A 195 18.13 -26.05 -15.06
C GLU A 195 17.70 -25.38 -16.36
N VAL A 196 18.67 -25.16 -17.26
CA VAL A 196 18.50 -24.80 -18.67
C VAL A 196 18.95 -26.02 -19.47
N ILE A 197 18.08 -26.57 -20.32
CA ILE A 197 18.31 -27.84 -21.02
C ILE A 197 18.04 -27.64 -22.51
N LYS A 198 19.00 -28.03 -23.35
CA LYS A 198 18.88 -28.12 -24.81
C LYS A 198 18.56 -29.57 -25.19
N ILE A 199 17.55 -29.77 -26.02
CA ILE A 199 17.10 -31.07 -26.49
C ILE A 199 16.91 -31.08 -28.00
N ASP A 200 17.03 -32.24 -28.62
CA ASP A 200 16.54 -32.47 -29.98
C ASP A 200 15.01 -32.71 -30.00
N LYS A 201 14.41 -32.82 -31.19
CA LYS A 201 12.98 -33.08 -31.37
C LYS A 201 12.55 -34.49 -30.90
N GLU A 202 13.51 -35.41 -30.77
CA GLU A 202 13.31 -36.74 -30.20
C GLU A 202 13.24 -36.74 -28.67
N GLY A 203 13.72 -35.67 -28.03
CA GLY A 203 13.77 -35.46 -26.59
C GLY A 203 15.07 -35.90 -25.93
N ASN A 204 16.13 -36.16 -26.69
CA ASN A 204 17.45 -36.44 -26.16
C ASN A 204 18.09 -35.14 -25.65
N GLU A 205 18.69 -35.19 -24.46
CA GLU A 205 19.43 -34.07 -23.89
C GLU A 205 20.77 -33.88 -24.62
N LEU A 206 20.95 -32.71 -25.23
CA LEU A 206 22.18 -32.33 -25.94
C LEU A 206 23.13 -31.55 -25.02
N ALA A 207 22.59 -30.62 -24.23
CA ALA A 207 23.34 -29.82 -23.28
C ALA A 207 22.49 -29.45 -22.07
N LYS A 208 23.13 -29.21 -20.92
CA LYS A 208 22.47 -28.75 -19.69
C LYS A 208 23.37 -27.87 -18.86
N VAL A 209 22.79 -26.77 -18.37
CA VAL A 209 23.37 -25.92 -17.33
C VAL A 209 22.45 -25.89 -16.12
N SER A 210 23.03 -26.00 -14.93
CA SER A 210 22.27 -25.94 -13.67
C SER A 210 22.64 -24.69 -12.88
N GLY A 211 21.63 -23.86 -12.61
CA GLY A 211 21.68 -22.77 -11.65
C GLY A 211 21.37 -23.22 -10.22
N LYS A 212 21.51 -22.30 -9.27
CA LYS A 212 21.24 -22.55 -7.84
C LYS A 212 19.77 -22.35 -7.42
N TYR A 213 18.98 -21.71 -8.27
CA TYR A 213 17.61 -21.28 -7.96
C TYR A 213 16.71 -21.56 -9.16
N GLU A 214 15.40 -21.69 -8.92
CA GLU A 214 14.39 -21.85 -9.98
C GLU A 214 14.54 -20.77 -11.06
N MET A 215 14.56 -21.19 -12.32
CA MET A 215 14.55 -20.30 -13.49
C MET A 215 13.11 -19.91 -13.81
N VAL A 216 12.89 -18.62 -14.07
CA VAL A 216 11.55 -18.06 -14.33
C VAL A 216 11.39 -17.56 -15.76
N ASP A 217 12.49 -17.19 -16.41
CA ASP A 217 12.44 -16.65 -17.76
C ASP A 217 13.64 -17.03 -18.60
N LEU A 218 13.41 -17.12 -19.91
CA LEU A 218 14.40 -17.43 -20.93
C LEU A 218 14.18 -16.48 -22.10
N LEU A 219 15.20 -15.68 -22.41
CA LEU A 219 15.19 -14.68 -23.47
C LEU A 219 16.18 -15.07 -24.55
N GLU A 220 15.86 -14.72 -25.79
CA GLU A 220 16.76 -14.83 -26.93
C GLU A 220 17.24 -13.41 -27.29
N THR A 221 18.52 -13.26 -27.60
CA THR A 221 19.05 -11.97 -28.10
C THR A 221 18.55 -11.71 -29.53
N ALA A 222 18.54 -10.45 -29.98
CA ALA A 222 18.09 -10.10 -31.32
C ALA A 222 18.86 -10.82 -32.45
N GLU A 223 20.13 -11.17 -32.21
CA GLU A 223 20.95 -11.94 -33.16
C GLU A 223 20.62 -13.46 -33.17
N GLY A 224 19.84 -13.96 -32.21
CA GLY A 224 19.42 -15.36 -32.09
C GLY A 224 20.49 -16.35 -31.63
N ASN A 225 21.72 -15.89 -31.38
CA ASN A 225 22.88 -16.71 -31.06
C ASN A 225 23.16 -16.84 -29.55
N GLN A 226 22.45 -16.09 -28.71
CA GLN A 226 22.65 -16.08 -27.26
C GLN A 226 21.30 -16.13 -26.53
N TYR A 227 21.33 -16.76 -25.36
CA TYR A 227 20.17 -16.93 -24.50
C TYR A 227 20.43 -16.40 -23.11
N VAL A 228 19.46 -15.69 -22.54
CA VAL A 228 19.54 -15.17 -21.18
C VAL A 228 18.52 -15.89 -20.30
N ALA A 229 19.02 -16.71 -19.38
CA ALA A 229 18.20 -17.41 -18.40
C ALA A 229 18.20 -16.64 -17.08
N VAL A 230 17.02 -16.34 -16.53
CA VAL A 230 16.85 -15.53 -15.31
C VAL A 230 16.17 -16.35 -14.21
N GLY A 231 16.73 -16.30 -13.00
CA GLY A 231 16.24 -16.99 -11.81
C GLY A 231 15.33 -16.14 -10.91
N THR A 232 14.51 -16.82 -10.11
CA THR A 232 13.60 -16.23 -9.09
C THR A 232 14.26 -15.23 -8.14
N ASN A 233 15.57 -15.37 -7.92
CA ASN A 233 16.35 -14.56 -7.00
C ASN A 233 17.17 -13.44 -7.68
N GLY A 234 16.96 -13.22 -8.98
CA GLY A 234 17.65 -12.20 -9.77
C GLY A 234 19.00 -12.61 -10.32
N ALA A 235 19.45 -13.86 -10.11
CA ALA A 235 20.63 -14.37 -10.79
C ALA A 235 20.30 -14.64 -12.26
N TYR A 236 21.21 -14.32 -13.17
CA TYR A 236 21.02 -14.55 -14.60
C TYR A 236 22.29 -15.08 -15.26
N LEU A 237 22.11 -15.82 -16.35
CA LEU A 237 23.16 -16.46 -17.14
C LEU A 237 22.97 -16.08 -18.60
N TYR A 238 23.99 -15.51 -19.23
CA TYR A 238 24.12 -15.40 -20.67
C TYR A 238 24.81 -16.66 -21.19
N LEU A 239 24.16 -17.31 -22.14
CA LEU A 239 24.52 -18.61 -22.68
C LEU A 239 24.70 -18.50 -24.19
N ASP A 240 25.67 -19.19 -24.77
CA ASP A 240 25.71 -19.43 -26.21
C ASP A 240 24.73 -20.54 -26.62
N GLU A 241 24.68 -20.87 -27.91
CA GLU A 241 23.82 -21.93 -28.44
C GLU A 241 24.09 -23.33 -27.87
N ASP A 242 25.30 -23.59 -27.40
CA ASP A 242 25.70 -24.87 -26.78
C ASP A 242 25.51 -24.86 -25.26
N LEU A 243 24.87 -23.81 -24.73
CA LEU A 243 24.69 -23.53 -23.32
C LEU A 243 26.00 -23.36 -22.54
N ASN A 244 27.08 -22.88 -23.17
CA ASN A 244 28.24 -22.43 -22.42
C ASN A 244 27.96 -21.06 -21.80
N VAL A 245 28.33 -20.89 -20.53
CA VAL A 245 28.14 -19.62 -19.82
C VAL A 245 29.14 -18.59 -20.33
N LEU A 246 28.65 -17.59 -21.06
CA LEU A 246 29.42 -16.45 -21.55
C LEU A 246 29.62 -15.41 -20.44
N ARG A 247 28.55 -15.14 -19.69
CA ARG A 247 28.49 -14.10 -18.66
C ARG A 247 27.43 -14.45 -17.62
N SER A 248 27.62 -14.01 -16.38
CA SER A 248 26.65 -14.23 -15.31
C SER A 248 26.68 -13.11 -14.30
N GLY A 249 25.52 -12.70 -13.82
CA GLY A 249 25.39 -11.67 -12.81
C GLY A 249 24.22 -11.93 -11.87
N LYS A 250 23.96 -10.97 -10.98
CA LYS A 250 22.83 -11.04 -10.05
C LYS A 250 22.34 -9.65 -9.67
N ALA A 251 21.07 -9.38 -9.93
CA ALA A 251 20.41 -8.17 -9.44
C ALA A 251 20.29 -8.17 -7.90
N ALA A 252 20.52 -7.01 -7.28
CA ALA A 252 20.37 -6.80 -5.85
C ALA A 252 18.88 -6.59 -5.50
N ILE A 253 18.13 -7.69 -5.43
CA ILE A 253 16.70 -7.63 -5.13
C ILE A 253 16.48 -7.23 -3.67
N GLU A 254 15.89 -6.06 -3.48
CA GLU A 254 15.52 -5.55 -2.16
C GLU A 254 14.25 -6.22 -1.62
N ASN A 255 14.11 -6.25 -0.30
CA ASN A 255 12.87 -6.64 0.41
C ASN A 255 12.35 -8.07 0.11
N GLY A 256 13.21 -8.98 -0.35
CA GLY A 256 12.83 -10.37 -0.63
C GLY A 256 11.83 -10.52 -1.78
N GLY A 257 11.85 -9.60 -2.76
CA GLY A 257 11.08 -9.72 -3.99
C GLY A 257 11.40 -11.02 -4.74
N VAL A 258 10.42 -11.53 -5.50
CA VAL A 258 10.58 -12.70 -6.37
C VAL A 258 10.49 -12.23 -7.81
N VAL A 259 11.52 -12.54 -8.61
CA VAL A 259 11.52 -12.25 -10.05
C VAL A 259 10.42 -13.04 -10.73
N THR A 260 9.67 -12.37 -11.58
CA THR A 260 8.59 -12.96 -12.38
C THR A 260 8.89 -12.94 -13.87
N LYS A 261 9.68 -11.96 -14.35
CA LYS A 261 9.94 -11.76 -15.77
C LYS A 261 11.20 -10.92 -16.04
N ALA A 262 11.77 -11.08 -17.23
CA ALA A 262 12.72 -10.19 -17.92
C ALA A 262 12.33 -10.11 -19.43
N GLY A 263 12.84 -9.28 -20.34
CA GLY A 263 13.42 -7.96 -20.22
C GLY A 263 14.78 -7.79 -20.93
N LEU A 264 14.88 -7.81 -22.26
CA LEU A 264 16.07 -7.30 -22.97
C LEU A 264 15.65 -6.14 -23.89
N ASP A 265 16.50 -5.13 -24.00
CA ASP A 265 16.39 -4.13 -25.06
C ASP A 265 16.84 -4.74 -26.40
N THR A 266 16.49 -4.07 -27.50
CA THR A 266 16.73 -4.60 -28.86
C THR A 266 18.21 -4.82 -29.15
N GLU A 267 19.08 -3.98 -28.60
CA GLU A 267 20.53 -4.10 -28.74
C GLU A 267 21.17 -5.08 -27.74
N GLY A 268 20.43 -5.53 -26.72
CA GLY A 268 20.92 -6.43 -25.67
C GLY A 268 21.88 -5.77 -24.67
N ASN A 269 21.98 -4.44 -24.66
CA ASN A 269 22.83 -3.68 -23.75
C ASN A 269 22.29 -3.68 -22.31
N TYR A 270 20.97 -3.79 -22.15
CA TYR A 270 20.30 -3.66 -20.86
C TYR A 270 19.39 -4.86 -20.57
N LEU A 271 19.61 -5.49 -19.42
CA LEU A 271 18.76 -6.54 -18.88
C LEU A 271 17.82 -5.97 -17.81
N PHE A 272 16.53 -6.03 -18.09
CA PHE A 272 15.43 -5.59 -17.23
C PHE A 272 14.89 -6.78 -16.44
N ILE A 273 14.81 -6.67 -15.12
CA ILE A 273 14.37 -7.74 -14.23
C ILE A 273 13.20 -7.23 -13.41
N GLY A 274 12.01 -7.80 -13.65
CA GLY A 274 10.76 -7.43 -13.01
C GLY A 274 10.35 -8.43 -11.94
N THR A 275 9.75 -7.93 -10.87
CA THR A 275 9.34 -8.74 -9.73
C THR A 275 7.83 -8.74 -9.50
N LYS A 276 7.38 -9.73 -8.74
CA LYS A 276 5.97 -9.88 -8.32
C LYS A 276 5.45 -8.71 -7.49
N ASN A 277 6.30 -8.01 -6.75
CA ASN A 277 5.93 -6.83 -5.95
C ASN A 277 6.06 -5.51 -6.72
N GLY A 278 6.32 -5.59 -8.04
CA GLY A 278 6.36 -4.46 -8.95
C GLY A 278 7.68 -3.71 -8.97
N PHE A 279 8.78 -4.29 -8.46
CA PHE A 279 10.09 -3.69 -8.66
C PHE A 279 10.62 -4.07 -10.04
N LEU A 280 11.33 -3.12 -10.63
CA LEU A 280 12.08 -3.30 -11.85
C LEU A 280 13.53 -2.90 -11.58
N TYR A 281 14.45 -3.77 -11.98
CA TYR A 281 15.89 -3.57 -11.88
C TYR A 281 16.49 -3.60 -13.27
N VAL A 282 17.43 -2.70 -13.55
CA VAL A 282 18.13 -2.65 -14.85
C VAL A 282 19.60 -2.92 -14.62
N MET A 283 20.11 -3.92 -15.33
CA MET A 283 21.51 -4.31 -15.38
C MET A 283 22.11 -3.84 -16.71
N ASP A 284 23.29 -3.24 -16.68
CA ASP A 284 24.04 -2.89 -17.88
C ASP A 284 24.84 -4.09 -18.43
N ASP A 285 25.67 -3.86 -19.44
CA ASP A 285 26.58 -4.85 -20.04
C ASP A 285 27.75 -5.27 -19.13
N SER A 286 28.00 -4.53 -18.05
CA SER A 286 29.04 -4.76 -17.06
C SER A 286 28.58 -5.56 -15.83
N ASP A 287 27.34 -6.03 -15.83
CA ASP A 287 26.65 -6.67 -14.68
C ASP A 287 26.41 -5.73 -13.49
N SER A 288 26.46 -4.43 -13.72
CA SER A 288 26.17 -3.41 -12.72
C SER A 288 24.69 -3.06 -12.74
N GLN A 289 24.07 -3.02 -11.56
CA GLN A 289 22.70 -2.53 -11.42
C GLN A 289 22.70 -1.00 -11.47
N ILE A 290 22.31 -0.44 -12.61
CA ILE A 290 22.37 1.01 -12.87
C ILE A 290 21.08 1.76 -12.52
N TYR A 291 19.95 1.04 -12.51
CA TYR A 291 18.65 1.65 -12.22
C TYR A 291 17.73 0.68 -11.48
N SER A 292 16.88 1.24 -10.62
CA SER A 292 15.79 0.50 -10.02
C SER A 292 14.61 1.42 -9.75
N THR A 293 13.40 0.93 -10.01
CA THR A 293 12.16 1.65 -9.73
C THR A 293 11.08 0.68 -9.28
N ARG A 294 10.00 1.23 -8.73
CA ARG A 294 8.81 0.46 -8.36
C ARG A 294 7.65 0.87 -9.25
N LEU A 295 7.28 -0.04 -10.13
CA LEU A 295 6.06 0.01 -10.91
C LEU A 295 4.82 -0.18 -10.00
N PRO A 296 3.65 0.34 -10.39
CA PRO A 296 2.45 0.30 -9.56
C PRO A 296 1.93 -1.13 -9.30
N ASN A 297 2.19 -2.04 -10.25
CA ASN A 297 1.68 -3.41 -10.25
C ASN A 297 2.81 -4.43 -10.42
N SER A 298 2.51 -5.70 -10.15
CA SER A 298 3.44 -6.80 -10.41
C SER A 298 3.79 -6.89 -11.89
N VAL A 299 5.04 -7.17 -12.22
CA VAL A 299 5.42 -7.42 -13.62
C VAL A 299 5.02 -8.83 -14.03
N SER A 300 4.25 -8.97 -15.11
CA SER A 300 3.83 -10.26 -15.65
C SER A 300 4.46 -10.59 -17.00
N ASP A 301 4.71 -9.58 -17.83
CA ASP A 301 5.38 -9.74 -19.12
C ASP A 301 6.19 -8.48 -19.48
N MET A 302 7.20 -8.66 -20.32
CA MET A 302 8.05 -7.58 -20.83
C MET A 302 8.49 -7.87 -22.27
N LEU A 303 8.59 -6.82 -23.08
CA LEU A 303 9.06 -6.87 -24.46
C LEU A 303 9.91 -5.64 -24.78
N GLY A 304 11.09 -5.83 -25.36
CA GLY A 304 11.91 -4.74 -25.91
C GLY A 304 11.59 -4.48 -27.37
N ILE A 305 11.42 -3.21 -27.74
CA ILE A 305 11.13 -2.74 -29.09
C ILE A 305 11.91 -1.42 -29.28
N GLY A 306 12.86 -1.40 -30.22
CA GLY A 306 13.78 -0.27 -30.35
C GLY A 306 14.50 0.05 -29.03
N GLU A 307 14.43 1.32 -28.61
CA GLU A 307 14.96 1.82 -27.33
C GLU A 307 13.93 1.75 -26.18
N ASP A 308 12.78 1.10 -26.36
CA ASP A 308 11.71 1.06 -25.38
C ASP A 308 11.44 -0.36 -24.87
N ILE A 309 11.16 -0.49 -23.58
CA ILE A 309 10.68 -1.74 -22.98
C ILE A 309 9.22 -1.55 -22.58
N TYR A 310 8.35 -2.35 -23.15
CA TYR A 310 6.95 -2.43 -22.80
C TYR A 310 6.78 -3.44 -21.68
N VAL A 311 6.18 -3.00 -20.58
CA VAL A 311 5.98 -3.78 -19.36
C VAL A 311 4.50 -3.86 -19.06
N THR A 312 4.01 -5.07 -18.84
CA THR A 312 2.63 -5.28 -18.39
C THR A 312 2.58 -6.09 -17.10
N GLY A 313 1.40 -6.09 -16.46
CA GLY A 313 1.24 -6.57 -15.11
C GLY A 313 -0.21 -6.74 -14.70
N LEU A 314 -0.44 -6.93 -13.39
CA LEU A 314 -1.78 -7.01 -12.81
C LEU A 314 -2.61 -5.70 -12.89
N GLY A 315 -2.11 -4.68 -13.58
CA GLY A 315 -2.85 -3.47 -13.94
C GLY A 315 -3.56 -3.61 -15.29
N ASP A 316 -4.33 -2.59 -15.65
CA ASP A 316 -5.07 -2.53 -16.92
C ASP A 316 -4.34 -1.79 -18.04
N TRP A 317 -3.16 -1.25 -17.80
CA TRP A 317 -2.35 -0.52 -18.78
C TRP A 317 -1.03 -1.22 -19.10
N VAL A 318 -0.26 -0.61 -19.99
CA VAL A 318 1.13 -0.98 -20.30
C VAL A 318 2.02 0.21 -19.94
N ASP A 319 3.10 -0.06 -19.21
CA ASP A 319 4.14 0.92 -18.90
C ASP A 319 5.26 0.79 -19.95
N ILE A 320 5.75 1.90 -20.46
CA ILE A 320 6.84 2.01 -21.44
C ILE A 320 8.06 2.55 -20.72
N ILE A 321 9.21 1.93 -20.95
CA ILE A 321 10.46 2.28 -20.27
C ILE A 321 11.50 2.64 -21.32
N HIS A 322 11.86 3.92 -21.36
CA HIS A 322 12.78 4.45 -22.36
C HIS A 322 14.23 4.14 -21.96
N SER A 323 14.83 3.14 -22.58
CA SER A 323 16.21 2.70 -22.32
C SER A 323 17.24 3.77 -22.69
N GLY A 324 16.99 4.57 -23.75
CA GLY A 324 17.88 5.66 -24.18
C GLY A 324 18.13 6.73 -23.10
N SER A 325 17.23 6.88 -22.13
CA SER A 325 17.40 7.82 -21.00
C SER A 325 18.33 7.28 -19.89
N LEU A 326 18.61 5.97 -19.87
CA LEU A 326 19.47 5.31 -18.87
C LEU A 326 20.94 5.74 -18.97
N ALA A 327 21.38 6.24 -20.13
CA ALA A 327 22.72 6.79 -20.28
C ALA A 327 22.97 8.05 -19.40
N TYR A 328 21.91 8.75 -19.01
CA TYR A 328 21.99 10.01 -18.25
C TYR A 328 21.66 9.87 -16.76
N THR A 329 21.17 8.71 -16.32
CA THR A 329 20.72 8.48 -14.94
C THR A 329 21.82 8.65 -13.89
N ASP A 330 23.07 8.27 -14.19
CA ASP A 330 24.19 8.42 -13.25
C ASP A 330 24.52 9.89 -12.93
N LEU A 331 24.50 10.74 -13.96
CA LEU A 331 24.74 12.17 -13.79
C LEU A 331 23.58 12.83 -13.04
N ALA A 332 22.35 12.41 -13.33
CA ALA A 332 21.15 12.93 -12.67
C ALA A 332 21.05 12.53 -11.20
N THR A 333 21.33 11.25 -10.87
CA THR A 333 21.35 10.75 -9.49
C THR A 333 22.45 11.41 -8.66
N THR A 334 23.61 11.69 -9.27
CA THR A 334 24.71 12.41 -8.61
C THR A 334 24.34 13.87 -8.30
N LEU A 335 23.72 14.61 -9.24
CA LEU A 335 23.44 16.04 -9.08
C LEU A 335 22.20 16.36 -8.23
N LYS A 336 21.20 15.47 -8.19
CA LYS A 336 19.94 15.66 -7.47
C LYS A 336 20.09 16.04 -5.98
N PRO A 337 20.88 15.35 -5.14
CA PRO A 337 21.01 15.72 -3.73
C PRO A 337 21.60 17.12 -3.54
N TYR A 338 22.58 17.51 -4.36
CA TYR A 338 23.20 18.84 -4.28
C TYR A 338 22.24 19.96 -4.66
N THR A 339 21.47 19.77 -5.74
CA THR A 339 20.46 20.75 -6.17
C THR A 339 19.31 20.86 -5.17
N GLN A 340 18.89 19.75 -4.54
CA GLN A 340 17.88 19.74 -3.49
C GLN A 340 18.31 20.46 -2.22
N VAL A 341 19.58 20.33 -1.80
CA VAL A 341 20.08 21.10 -0.64
C VAL A 341 20.15 22.59 -0.99
N ALA A 342 20.67 22.91 -2.17
CA ALA A 342 20.83 24.28 -2.63
C ALA A 342 19.49 25.05 -2.68
N GLN A 343 18.40 24.42 -3.14
CA GLN A 343 17.09 25.07 -3.22
C GLN A 343 16.49 25.47 -1.86
N PHE A 344 16.97 24.93 -0.74
CA PHE A 344 16.55 25.33 0.61
C PHE A 344 17.53 26.30 1.27
N VAL A 345 18.84 26.06 1.09
CA VAL A 345 19.90 26.88 1.71
C VAL A 345 19.90 28.29 1.11
N PHE A 346 19.84 28.41 -0.21
CA PHE A 346 19.99 29.71 -0.86
C PHE A 346 18.80 30.67 -0.65
N PRO A 347 17.53 30.23 -0.57
CA PRO A 347 16.44 31.11 -0.14
C PRO A 347 16.58 31.59 1.31
N VAL A 348 17.06 30.75 2.23
CA VAL A 348 17.30 31.16 3.63
C VAL A 348 18.43 32.20 3.68
N LEU A 349 19.52 31.99 2.93
CA LEU A 349 20.60 32.97 2.79
C LEU A 349 20.12 34.27 2.13
N ALA A 350 19.30 34.18 1.08
CA ALA A 350 18.71 35.34 0.43
C ALA A 350 17.86 36.14 1.41
N LEU A 351 17.00 35.46 2.19
CA LEU A 351 16.13 36.09 3.18
C LEU A 351 16.94 36.70 4.33
N PHE A 352 18.01 36.02 4.78
CA PHE A 352 18.96 36.55 5.76
C PHE A 352 19.65 37.83 5.26
N PHE A 353 20.21 37.82 4.04
CA PHE A 353 20.85 39.00 3.45
C PHE A 353 19.87 40.14 3.21
N LEU A 354 18.63 39.83 2.84
CA LEU A 354 17.54 40.79 2.66
C LEU A 354 17.11 41.39 4.02
N CYS A 355 17.05 40.59 5.08
CA CYS A 355 16.83 41.10 6.44
C CYS A 355 17.99 41.96 6.97
N MET A 356 19.23 41.71 6.55
CA MET A 356 20.40 42.53 6.85
C MET A 356 20.39 43.86 6.06
N PHE A 357 19.75 43.88 4.89
CA PHE A 357 19.58 45.07 4.05
C PHE A 357 18.52 46.06 4.61
N ILE A 358 17.40 45.55 5.14
CA ILE A 358 16.30 46.39 5.67
C ILE A 358 16.76 47.14 6.94
N PRO A 359 16.55 48.47 7.05
CA PRO A 359 16.86 49.21 8.27
C PRO A 359 15.89 48.84 9.41
N GLY A 360 16.41 48.40 10.56
CA GLY A 360 15.62 48.14 11.78
C GLY A 360 15.47 46.65 12.12
N THR A 361 15.38 45.78 11.11
CA THR A 361 15.36 44.30 11.25
C THR A 361 16.64 43.75 11.85
N HIS A 362 17.79 44.34 11.54
CA HIS A 362 19.09 43.97 12.12
C HIS A 362 19.10 44.04 13.67
N ARG A 363 18.47 45.06 14.27
CA ARG A 363 18.43 45.17 15.75
C ARG A 363 17.57 44.08 16.36
N LEU A 364 16.47 43.73 15.69
CA LEU A 364 15.54 42.69 16.12
C LEU A 364 16.18 41.31 16.01
N LEU A 365 16.89 41.04 14.90
CA LEU A 365 17.69 39.84 14.71
C LEU A 365 18.82 39.70 15.73
N CYS A 366 19.55 40.78 16.05
CA CYS A 366 20.56 40.71 17.10
C CYS A 366 19.96 40.43 18.49
N ARG A 367 18.79 41.00 18.82
CA ARG A 367 18.08 40.72 20.08
C ARG A 367 17.61 39.27 20.12
N PHE A 368 17.05 38.78 19.00
CA PHE A 368 16.61 37.39 18.86
C PHE A 368 17.79 36.41 18.94
N ALA A 369 18.89 36.65 18.22
CA ALA A 369 20.10 35.83 18.27
C ALA A 369 20.73 35.81 19.66
N LYS A 370 20.77 36.95 20.36
CA LYS A 370 21.22 37.00 21.76
C LYS A 370 20.31 36.18 22.67
N ALA A 371 18.98 36.23 22.48
CA ALA A 371 18.04 35.41 23.23
C ALA A 371 18.20 33.91 22.91
N MET A 372 18.32 33.53 21.64
CA MET A 372 18.58 32.16 21.19
C MET A 372 19.88 31.62 21.78
N TYR A 373 20.96 32.41 21.77
CA TYR A 373 22.24 32.00 22.35
C TYR A 373 22.18 31.89 23.88
N LYS A 374 21.47 32.80 24.56
CA LYS A 374 21.24 32.76 26.01
C LYS A 374 20.49 31.50 26.44
N TYR A 375 19.51 31.05 25.66
CA TYR A 375 18.68 29.88 25.95
C TYR A 375 18.99 28.68 25.04
N ARG A 376 20.20 28.62 24.47
CA ARG A 376 20.57 27.62 23.45
C ARG A 376 20.35 26.19 23.88
N MET A 377 20.60 25.87 25.16
CA MET A 377 20.42 24.52 25.68
C MET A 377 18.95 24.09 25.66
N ALA A 378 18.03 25.00 26.02
CA ALA A 378 16.60 24.72 25.94
C ALA A 378 16.15 24.46 24.51
N TYR A 379 16.61 25.27 23.54
CA TYR A 379 16.30 25.06 22.13
C TYR A 379 16.88 23.75 21.59
N ILE A 380 18.15 23.43 21.88
CA ILE A 380 18.78 22.18 21.44
C ILE A 380 18.03 20.96 21.95
N LEU A 381 17.59 20.96 23.20
CA LEU A 381 16.80 19.86 23.78
C LEU A 381 15.38 19.77 23.21
N LEU A 382 14.79 20.88 22.78
CA LEU A 382 13.46 20.92 22.18
C LEU A 382 13.45 20.55 20.69
N ILE A 383 14.52 20.84 19.95
CA ILE A 383 14.64 20.54 18.51
C ILE A 383 14.24 19.11 18.15
N PRO A 384 14.76 18.03 18.78
CA PRO A 384 14.39 16.67 18.38
C PRO A 384 12.90 16.40 18.59
N THR A 385 12.31 16.93 19.67
CA THR A 385 10.87 16.77 19.95
C THR A 385 10.02 17.46 18.87
N PHE A 386 10.30 18.73 18.58
CA PHE A 386 9.55 19.46 17.55
C PHE A 386 9.79 18.91 16.15
N ALA A 387 11.01 18.45 15.84
CA ALA A 387 11.31 17.82 14.56
C ALA A 387 10.46 16.56 14.38
N LEU A 388 10.41 15.66 15.37
CA LEU A 388 9.58 14.46 15.32
C LEU A 388 8.09 14.80 15.19
N ILE A 389 7.60 15.79 15.94
CA ILE A 389 6.20 16.23 15.85
C ILE A 389 5.89 16.80 14.45
N ILE A 390 6.76 17.65 13.90
CA ILE A 390 6.54 18.24 12.56
C ILE A 390 6.54 17.14 11.48
N ILE A 391 7.53 16.24 11.53
CA ILE A 391 7.71 15.20 10.51
C ILE A 391 6.60 14.14 10.60
N PHE A 392 6.33 13.61 11.79
CA PHE A 392 5.46 12.44 11.95
C PHE A 392 4.02 12.77 12.34
N GLN A 393 3.74 13.99 12.81
CA GLN A 393 2.37 14.39 13.21
C GLN A 393 1.79 15.46 12.27
N TYR A 394 2.44 16.61 12.10
CA TYR A 394 1.86 17.70 11.31
C TYR A 394 1.94 17.48 9.79
N THR A 395 3.04 16.93 9.28
CA THR A 395 3.19 16.69 7.84
C THR A 395 2.13 15.72 7.29
N PRO A 396 1.84 14.57 7.93
CA PRO A 396 0.76 13.69 7.49
C PRO A 396 -0.62 14.33 7.57
N ILE A 397 -0.89 15.15 8.60
CA ILE A 397 -2.15 15.89 8.72
C ILE A 397 -2.32 16.84 7.54
N ILE A 398 -1.33 17.68 7.27
CA ILE A 398 -1.39 18.63 6.14
C ILE A 398 -1.55 17.88 4.82
N THR A 399 -0.83 16.78 4.64
CA THR A 399 -0.93 15.92 3.45
C THR A 399 -2.34 15.36 3.29
N ALA A 400 -2.94 14.82 4.37
CA ALA A 400 -4.30 14.31 4.35
C ALA A 400 -5.32 15.42 4.03
N PHE A 401 -5.15 16.62 4.59
CA PHE A 401 -5.99 17.77 4.27
C PHE A 401 -5.92 18.15 2.79
N VAL A 402 -4.72 18.23 2.21
CA VAL A 402 -4.56 18.58 0.79
C VAL A 402 -5.11 17.47 -0.10
N ARG A 403 -4.75 16.22 0.17
CA ARG A 403 -5.14 15.06 -0.65
C ARG A 403 -6.62 14.67 -0.50
N ALA A 404 -7.32 15.16 0.52
CA ALA A 404 -8.78 15.03 0.62
C ALA A 404 -9.51 15.69 -0.55
N PHE A 405 -8.92 16.69 -1.21
CA PHE A 405 -9.50 17.40 -2.35
C PHE A 405 -8.95 16.93 -3.70
N THR A 406 -8.25 15.80 -3.74
CA THR A 406 -7.67 15.25 -4.97
C THR A 406 -8.21 13.86 -5.28
N ASN A 407 -8.06 13.41 -6.53
CA ASN A 407 -8.42 12.06 -6.97
C ASN A 407 -7.39 10.99 -6.55
N TRP A 408 -6.62 11.25 -5.48
CA TRP A 408 -5.55 10.39 -5.02
C TRP A 408 -6.08 8.99 -4.77
N SER A 409 -5.53 8.02 -5.46
CA SER A 409 -5.97 6.64 -5.37
C SER A 409 -4.82 5.70 -5.73
N GLN A 410 -5.06 4.41 -5.64
CA GLN A 410 -4.12 3.42 -6.11
C GLN A 410 -3.82 3.56 -7.61
N LYS A 411 -4.80 4.02 -8.42
CA LYS A 411 -4.60 4.34 -9.85
C LYS A 411 -3.85 5.67 -10.03
N ASN A 412 -4.23 6.70 -9.29
CA ASN A 412 -3.64 8.03 -9.38
C ASN A 412 -2.71 8.30 -8.19
N ASN A 413 -1.54 7.67 -8.16
CA ASN A 413 -0.63 7.70 -7.00
C ASN A 413 0.66 8.53 -7.20
N THR A 414 0.91 9.01 -8.41
CA THR A 414 2.11 9.80 -8.75
C THR A 414 1.79 11.29 -8.68
N ALA A 415 2.77 12.14 -8.37
CA ALA A 415 2.56 13.58 -8.27
C ALA A 415 1.99 14.22 -9.56
N SER A 416 2.27 13.63 -10.73
CA SER A 416 1.75 14.02 -12.03
C SER A 416 0.30 13.60 -12.28
N THR A 417 -0.15 12.47 -11.71
CA THR A 417 -1.49 11.90 -11.94
C THR A 417 -2.52 12.35 -10.91
N ILE A 418 -2.08 12.86 -9.75
CA ILE A 418 -2.97 13.41 -8.73
C ILE A 418 -3.52 14.76 -9.19
N GLN A 419 -4.80 14.77 -9.54
CA GLN A 419 -5.53 15.97 -9.95
C GLN A 419 -6.43 16.48 -8.82
N PHE A 420 -6.59 17.80 -8.76
CA PHE A 420 -7.50 18.45 -7.84
C PHE A 420 -8.95 18.29 -8.34
N VAL A 421 -9.80 17.64 -7.55
CA VAL A 421 -11.21 17.37 -7.86
C VAL A 421 -12.17 18.15 -6.96
N GLY A 422 -11.65 19.07 -6.14
CA GLY A 422 -12.44 19.89 -5.24
C GLY A 422 -13.18 19.04 -4.19
N LEU A 423 -14.51 19.15 -4.15
CA LEU A 423 -15.35 18.53 -3.12
C LEU A 423 -15.92 17.16 -3.50
N GLU A 424 -15.47 16.54 -4.59
CA GLU A 424 -16.02 15.27 -5.08
C GLU A 424 -15.97 14.16 -4.03
N ASN A 425 -14.82 13.97 -3.37
CA ASN A 425 -14.67 12.98 -2.30
C ASN A 425 -15.66 13.17 -1.15
N PHE A 426 -16.01 14.42 -0.82
CA PHE A 426 -16.99 14.73 0.23
C PHE A 426 -18.41 14.44 -0.21
N LYS A 427 -18.74 14.63 -1.49
CA LYS A 427 -20.05 14.27 -2.05
C LYS A 427 -20.26 12.75 -2.03
N LEU A 428 -19.23 11.98 -2.42
CA LEU A 428 -19.27 10.52 -2.45
C LEU A 428 -19.69 9.89 -1.11
N MET A 429 -19.32 10.52 0.01
CA MET A 429 -19.71 10.04 1.35
C MET A 429 -21.22 9.99 1.55
N PHE A 430 -21.95 10.93 0.93
CA PHE A 430 -23.40 11.05 1.09
C PHE A 430 -24.17 10.29 -0.01
N THR A 431 -23.53 9.95 -1.12
CA THR A 431 -24.20 9.33 -2.28
C THR A 431 -23.93 7.84 -2.44
N GLU A 432 -22.70 7.38 -2.15
CA GLU A 432 -22.27 6.00 -2.42
C GLU A 432 -21.80 5.23 -1.18
N GLY A 433 -21.51 5.93 -0.09
CA GLY A 433 -20.91 5.34 1.12
C GLY A 433 -21.91 4.77 2.12
N TYR A 434 -21.42 3.87 2.97
CA TYR A 434 -22.11 3.45 4.20
C TYR A 434 -21.91 4.44 5.35
N PHE A 435 -21.38 5.63 5.05
CA PHE A 435 -20.96 6.63 6.02
C PHE A 435 -22.10 7.06 6.93
N LEU A 436 -23.28 7.36 6.39
CA LEU A 436 -24.44 7.79 7.18
C LEU A 436 -24.93 6.69 8.13
N THR A 437 -24.98 5.44 7.66
CA THR A 437 -25.28 4.27 8.50
C THR A 437 -24.24 4.13 9.61
N GLY A 438 -22.97 4.28 9.25
CA GLY A 438 -21.87 4.24 10.20
C GLY A 438 -21.95 5.35 11.26
N VAL A 439 -22.34 6.57 10.88
CA VAL A 439 -22.55 7.69 11.80
C VAL A 439 -23.67 7.36 12.80
N GLY A 440 -24.74 6.70 12.36
CA GLY A 440 -25.80 6.22 13.26
C GLY A 440 -25.28 5.25 14.32
N ASN A 441 -24.53 4.23 13.91
CA ASN A 441 -23.91 3.28 14.84
C ASN A 441 -22.90 3.95 15.77
N LEU A 442 -22.07 4.86 15.23
CA LEU A 442 -21.12 5.64 16.01
C LEU A 442 -21.82 6.47 17.09
N PHE A 443 -22.98 7.07 16.78
CA PHE A 443 -23.76 7.80 17.76
C PHE A 443 -24.23 6.90 18.91
N ILE A 444 -24.68 5.67 18.61
CA ILE A 444 -25.06 4.68 19.63
C ILE A 444 -23.84 4.31 20.50
N PHE A 445 -22.67 4.09 19.88
CA PHE A 445 -21.42 3.87 20.61
C PHE A 445 -21.06 5.05 21.51
N LEU A 446 -21.19 6.29 21.04
CA LEU A 446 -20.88 7.49 21.84
C LEU A 446 -21.78 7.62 23.06
N VAL A 447 -23.10 7.49 22.88
CA VAL A 447 -24.07 7.59 23.98
C VAL A 447 -23.81 6.50 25.02
N THR A 448 -23.62 5.26 24.58
CA THR A 448 -23.36 4.14 25.50
C THR A 448 -21.98 4.24 26.16
N ALA A 449 -20.97 4.76 25.47
CA ALA A 449 -19.65 5.03 26.05
C ALA A 449 -19.73 6.10 27.16
N PHE A 450 -20.48 7.18 26.95
CA PHE A 450 -20.70 8.19 27.99
C PHE A 450 -21.43 7.63 29.20
N ILE A 451 -22.47 6.84 28.99
CA ILE A 451 -23.18 6.19 30.09
C ILE A 451 -22.23 5.28 30.87
N LYS A 452 -21.48 4.40 30.18
CA LYS A 452 -20.52 3.49 30.82
C LYS A 452 -19.46 4.23 31.63
N VAL A 453 -18.83 5.26 31.05
CA VAL A 453 -17.71 5.95 31.69
C VAL A 453 -18.14 6.87 32.83
N MET A 454 -19.36 7.41 32.80
CA MET A 454 -19.91 8.27 33.87
C MET A 454 -20.60 7.48 34.98
N THR A 455 -20.88 6.18 34.80
CA THR A 455 -21.57 5.38 35.81
C THR A 455 -20.59 4.48 36.56
N VAL A 456 -20.07 3.45 35.92
CA VAL A 456 -19.31 2.40 36.61
C VAL A 456 -18.02 2.93 37.23
N PRO A 457 -17.15 3.68 36.53
CA PRO A 457 -15.92 4.18 37.13
C PRO A 457 -16.16 5.12 38.31
N ILE A 458 -17.18 5.99 38.25
CA ILE A 458 -17.55 6.88 39.37
C ILE A 458 -18.04 6.07 40.57
N LEU A 459 -18.92 5.10 40.33
CA LEU A 459 -19.46 4.23 41.37
C LEU A 459 -18.33 3.46 42.07
N VAL A 460 -17.47 2.81 41.29
CA VAL A 460 -16.35 2.02 41.81
C VAL A 460 -15.34 2.93 42.53
N ALA A 461 -15.03 4.11 41.99
CA ALA A 461 -14.18 5.10 42.65
C ALA A 461 -14.74 5.51 44.02
N TYR A 462 -16.05 5.81 44.09
CA TYR A 462 -16.72 6.16 45.34
C TYR A 462 -16.73 5.00 46.34
N LEU A 463 -16.97 3.76 45.89
CA LEU A 463 -16.96 2.57 46.74
C LEU A 463 -15.57 2.34 47.37
N VAL A 464 -14.51 2.46 46.57
CA VAL A 464 -13.12 2.32 47.04
C VAL A 464 -12.75 3.48 47.97
N TYR A 465 -13.10 4.72 47.61
CA TYR A 465 -12.91 5.90 48.47
C TYR A 465 -13.56 5.74 49.85
N SER A 466 -14.79 5.21 49.88
CA SER A 466 -15.60 5.04 51.09
C SER A 466 -15.15 3.88 51.99
N MET A 467 -14.18 3.07 51.59
CA MET A 467 -13.65 2.00 52.44
C MET A 467 -12.91 2.56 53.66
N LYS A 468 -13.00 1.88 54.80
CA LYS A 468 -12.30 2.31 56.03
C LYS A 468 -10.83 1.87 56.11
N SER A 469 -10.46 0.78 55.44
CA SER A 469 -9.12 0.17 55.57
C SER A 469 -8.23 0.51 54.38
N ASP A 470 -7.09 1.15 54.65
CA ASP A 470 -6.14 1.55 53.59
C ASP A 470 -5.52 0.35 52.87
N LYS A 471 -5.30 -0.78 53.56
CA LYS A 471 -4.86 -2.04 52.94
C LYS A 471 -5.87 -2.53 51.89
N LYS A 472 -7.18 -2.46 52.21
CA LYS A 472 -8.24 -2.84 51.27
C LYS A 472 -8.31 -1.87 50.10
N LYS A 473 -8.23 -0.55 50.35
CA LYS A 473 -8.19 0.46 49.28
C LYS A 473 -7.06 0.18 48.29
N TYR A 474 -5.85 -0.08 48.80
CA TYR A 474 -4.70 -0.41 47.96
C TYR A 474 -4.93 -1.67 47.13
N ALA A 475 -5.41 -2.75 47.76
CA ALA A 475 -5.67 -4.01 47.07
C ALA A 475 -6.73 -3.86 45.96
N PHE A 476 -7.86 -3.18 46.22
CA PHE A 476 -8.88 -2.96 45.20
C PHE A 476 -8.38 -2.04 44.09
N ARG A 477 -7.66 -0.95 44.41
CA ARG A 477 -7.04 -0.10 43.37
C ARG A 477 -6.13 -0.90 42.46
N PHE A 478 -5.29 -1.78 43.01
CA PHE A 478 -4.41 -2.63 42.23
C PHE A 478 -5.20 -3.60 41.33
N LEU A 479 -6.13 -4.37 41.90
CA LEU A 479 -6.91 -5.37 41.16
C LEU A 479 -7.76 -4.76 40.04
N LEU A 480 -8.32 -3.56 40.26
CA LEU A 480 -9.16 -2.87 39.29
C LEU A 480 -8.36 -2.23 38.15
N VAL A 481 -7.09 -1.89 38.39
CA VAL A 481 -6.20 -1.30 37.37
C VAL A 481 -5.44 -2.38 36.61
N LEU A 482 -5.19 -3.54 37.22
CA LEU A 482 -4.43 -4.67 36.65
C LEU A 482 -4.82 -5.03 35.19
N PRO A 483 -6.11 -5.03 34.79
CA PRO A 483 -6.49 -5.37 33.41
C PRO A 483 -5.95 -4.42 32.34
N ILE A 484 -5.51 -3.20 32.70
CA ILE A 484 -4.95 -2.23 31.73
C ILE A 484 -3.69 -2.77 31.02
N VAL A 485 -3.02 -3.76 31.60
CA VAL A 485 -1.83 -4.41 31.02
C VAL A 485 -2.20 -5.32 29.83
N VAL A 486 -3.47 -5.74 29.72
CA VAL A 486 -3.94 -6.61 28.63
C VAL A 486 -4.12 -5.78 27.36
N PRO A 487 -3.48 -6.15 26.23
CA PRO A 487 -3.69 -5.45 24.96
C PRO A 487 -5.15 -5.49 24.52
N SER A 488 -5.62 -4.41 23.89
CA SER A 488 -7.01 -4.30 23.41
C SER A 488 -7.38 -5.39 22.39
N VAL A 489 -6.44 -5.77 21.52
CA VAL A 489 -6.61 -6.85 20.53
C VAL A 489 -6.86 -8.19 21.21
N VAL A 490 -6.05 -8.53 22.22
CA VAL A 490 -6.22 -9.77 22.99
C VAL A 490 -7.56 -9.79 23.70
N SER A 491 -7.95 -8.66 24.29
CA SER A 491 -9.26 -8.52 24.92
C SER A 491 -10.40 -8.75 23.93
N ALA A 492 -10.33 -8.17 22.72
CA ALA A 492 -11.34 -8.37 21.68
C ALA A 492 -11.43 -9.84 21.23
N LEU A 493 -10.31 -10.53 21.05
CA LEU A 493 -10.29 -11.95 20.68
C LEU A 493 -10.86 -12.86 21.78
N LEU A 494 -10.59 -12.56 23.05
CA LEU A 494 -11.22 -13.25 24.18
C LEU A 494 -12.73 -13.05 24.19
N TRP A 495 -13.20 -11.82 23.96
CA TRP A 495 -14.64 -11.55 23.86
C TRP A 495 -15.27 -12.25 22.65
N LYS A 496 -14.57 -12.35 21.52
CA LYS A 496 -15.01 -13.14 20.36
C LYS A 496 -15.26 -14.60 20.75
N GLN A 497 -14.37 -15.19 21.54
CA GLN A 497 -14.53 -16.55 22.05
C GLN A 497 -15.66 -16.67 23.08
N ILE A 498 -15.84 -15.68 23.96
CA ILE A 498 -16.97 -15.63 24.91
C ILE A 498 -18.31 -15.61 24.17
N TYR A 499 -18.37 -14.90 23.04
CA TYR A 499 -19.55 -14.78 22.17
C TYR A 499 -19.72 -15.94 21.18
N ASP A 500 -18.84 -16.94 21.18
CA ASP A 500 -18.93 -18.06 20.25
C ASP A 500 -20.29 -18.79 20.40
N PRO A 501 -21.01 -19.04 19.30
CA PRO A 501 -22.35 -19.62 19.38
C PRO A 501 -22.36 -21.06 19.90
N THR A 502 -21.27 -21.80 19.71
CA THR A 502 -21.17 -23.24 20.00
C THR A 502 -20.45 -23.54 21.32
N ILE A 503 -19.30 -22.88 21.54
CA ILE A 503 -18.43 -23.12 22.70
C ILE A 503 -18.30 -21.89 23.60
N GLY A 504 -19.06 -20.82 23.32
CA GLY A 504 -18.95 -19.57 24.04
C GLY A 504 -19.51 -19.63 25.45
N LEU A 505 -18.81 -18.94 26.35
CA LEU A 505 -19.15 -18.91 27.78
C LEU A 505 -20.58 -18.41 28.04
N ILE A 506 -21.05 -17.43 27.27
CA ILE A 506 -22.40 -16.86 27.46
C ILE A 506 -23.47 -17.92 27.14
N ASN A 507 -23.42 -18.52 25.95
CA ASN A 507 -24.41 -19.52 25.55
C ASN A 507 -24.36 -20.77 26.44
N GLN A 508 -23.16 -21.24 26.80
CA GLN A 508 -23.01 -22.36 27.74
C GLN A 508 -23.62 -22.06 29.11
N THR A 509 -23.44 -20.84 29.62
CA THR A 509 -24.02 -20.44 30.91
C THR A 509 -25.54 -20.35 30.83
N LEU A 510 -26.09 -19.77 29.74
CA LEU A 510 -27.53 -19.74 29.50
C LEU A 510 -28.12 -21.15 29.40
N GLY A 511 -27.44 -22.07 28.71
CA GLY A 511 -27.87 -23.47 28.61
C GLY A 511 -27.89 -24.17 29.96
N LYS A 512 -26.84 -24.00 30.77
CA LYS A 512 -26.78 -24.55 32.13
C LYS A 512 -27.86 -24.00 33.07
N LEU A 513 -28.34 -22.79 32.84
CA LEU A 513 -29.42 -22.15 33.60
C LEU A 513 -30.81 -22.48 33.04
N GLY A 514 -30.92 -23.30 31.98
CA GLY A 514 -32.20 -23.63 31.32
C GLY A 514 -32.79 -22.49 30.49
N LEU A 515 -31.98 -21.48 30.13
CA LEU A 515 -32.38 -20.30 29.35
C LEU A 515 -31.97 -20.43 27.88
N GLU A 516 -32.12 -21.62 27.29
CA GLU A 516 -31.70 -21.92 25.91
C GLU A 516 -32.38 -21.00 24.88
N SER A 517 -33.61 -20.55 25.13
CA SER A 517 -34.33 -19.62 24.25
C SER A 517 -33.67 -18.24 24.12
N LEU A 518 -32.75 -17.90 25.02
CA LEU A 518 -31.99 -16.65 24.99
C LEU A 518 -30.63 -16.80 24.32
N GLN A 519 -30.21 -18.02 23.95
CA GLN A 519 -28.97 -18.23 23.21
C GLN A 519 -29.08 -17.60 21.82
N ARG A 520 -28.02 -16.93 21.41
CA ARG A 520 -27.96 -16.20 20.13
C ARG A 520 -26.61 -16.41 19.46
N VAL A 521 -26.55 -16.16 18.16
CA VAL A 521 -25.29 -15.94 17.44
C VAL A 521 -24.92 -14.46 17.62
N TRP A 522 -24.39 -14.12 18.80
CA TRP A 522 -24.28 -12.73 19.29
C TRP A 522 -23.66 -11.74 18.30
N LEU A 523 -22.59 -12.16 17.60
CA LEU A 523 -21.88 -11.35 16.61
C LEU A 523 -22.40 -11.54 15.17
N GLY A 524 -23.25 -12.54 14.93
CA GLY A 524 -23.74 -12.94 13.61
C GLY A 524 -25.20 -12.55 13.32
N ASP A 525 -25.89 -11.95 14.28
CA ASP A 525 -27.27 -11.43 14.14
C ASP A 525 -27.24 -9.88 14.20
N GLU A 526 -27.87 -9.23 13.22
CA GLU A 526 -27.93 -7.76 13.10
C GLU A 526 -28.55 -7.09 14.34
N ALA A 527 -29.50 -7.77 14.99
CA ALA A 527 -30.18 -7.23 16.17
C ALA A 527 -29.29 -7.27 17.43
N THR A 528 -28.27 -8.13 17.47
CA THR A 528 -27.43 -8.34 18.67
C THR A 528 -25.99 -7.89 18.50
N ALA A 529 -25.45 -7.84 17.28
CA ALA A 529 -24.03 -7.61 17.04
C ALA A 529 -23.53 -6.29 17.61
N LEU A 530 -24.25 -5.18 17.37
CA LEU A 530 -23.88 -3.86 17.90
C LEU A 530 -23.84 -3.86 19.44
N TRP A 531 -24.86 -4.46 20.06
CA TRP A 531 -24.96 -4.53 21.52
C TRP A 531 -23.92 -5.45 22.14
N ALA A 532 -23.54 -6.54 21.47
CA ALA A 532 -22.45 -7.42 21.89
C ALA A 532 -21.11 -6.66 21.90
N ILE A 533 -20.86 -5.81 20.89
CA ILE A 533 -19.66 -4.94 20.90
C ILE A 533 -19.75 -3.91 22.03
N ILE A 534 -20.91 -3.28 22.25
CA ILE A 534 -21.09 -2.31 23.35
C ILE A 534 -20.87 -2.97 24.72
N PHE A 535 -21.28 -4.23 24.87
CA PHE A 535 -21.14 -5.01 26.10
C PHE A 535 -19.71 -5.52 26.35
N MET A 536 -18.85 -5.43 25.33
CA MET A 536 -17.44 -5.73 25.47
C MET A 536 -16.81 -4.89 26.60
N GLY A 537 -16.02 -5.55 27.44
CA GLY A 537 -15.36 -4.92 28.57
C GLY A 537 -16.21 -4.82 29.83
N PHE A 538 -17.39 -5.46 29.88
CA PHE A 538 -18.14 -5.64 31.13
C PHE A 538 -17.21 -6.22 32.23
N PRO A 539 -17.18 -5.65 33.46
CA PRO A 539 -18.15 -4.71 34.04
C PRO A 539 -17.92 -3.21 33.74
N PHE A 540 -17.13 -2.84 32.73
CA PHE A 540 -16.88 -1.47 32.24
C PHE A 540 -16.04 -0.58 33.16
N ILE A 541 -15.10 -1.20 33.87
CA ILE A 541 -14.18 -0.47 34.74
C ILE A 541 -13.03 0.09 33.89
N ASN A 542 -13.19 1.32 33.42
CA ASN A 542 -12.11 2.06 32.78
C ASN A 542 -11.10 2.54 33.84
N ALA A 543 -9.88 2.01 33.80
CA ALA A 543 -8.84 2.28 34.81
C ALA A 543 -8.45 3.76 34.90
N LEU A 544 -8.32 4.46 33.76
CA LEU A 544 -7.99 5.88 33.74
C LEU A 544 -9.11 6.72 34.38
N ALA A 545 -10.35 6.50 33.96
CA ALA A 545 -11.51 7.20 34.52
C ALA A 545 -11.66 6.92 36.03
N PHE A 546 -11.51 5.66 36.45
CA PHE A 546 -11.52 5.27 37.85
C PHE A 546 -10.47 6.01 38.66
N LEU A 547 -9.20 6.03 38.22
CA LEU A 547 -8.11 6.69 38.94
C LEU A 547 -8.32 8.21 39.02
N VAL A 548 -8.79 8.82 37.94
CA VAL A 548 -9.08 10.26 37.87
C VAL A 548 -10.21 10.64 38.84
N PHE A 549 -11.32 9.89 38.84
CA PHE A 549 -12.44 10.16 39.77
C PHE A 549 -12.06 9.85 41.22
N TYR A 550 -11.33 8.77 41.45
CA TYR A 550 -10.83 8.41 42.78
C TYR A 550 -9.89 9.48 43.33
N GLY A 551 -8.94 9.98 42.52
CA GLY A 551 -8.08 11.12 42.88
C GLY A 551 -8.89 12.37 43.19
N GLY A 552 -9.87 12.70 42.34
CA GLY A 552 -10.77 13.84 42.57
C GLY A 552 -11.54 13.75 43.89
N PHE A 553 -11.98 12.56 44.31
CA PHE A 553 -12.62 12.39 45.62
C PHE A 553 -11.64 12.53 46.80
N LEU A 554 -10.36 12.18 46.61
CA LEU A 554 -9.34 12.38 47.65
C LEU A 554 -8.99 13.86 47.85
N ASP A 555 -9.08 14.67 46.80
CA ASP A 555 -8.77 16.11 46.85
C ASP A 555 -9.86 16.95 47.54
N VAL A 556 -11.04 16.36 47.82
CA VAL A 556 -12.12 17.07 48.52
C VAL A 556 -11.77 17.24 50.01
N ASP A 557 -11.79 18.50 50.47
CA ASP A 557 -11.48 18.85 51.86
C ASP A 557 -12.38 18.12 52.87
N ALA A 558 -11.75 17.47 53.84
CA ALA A 558 -12.42 16.75 54.91
C ALA A 558 -13.31 17.67 55.77
N SER A 559 -12.92 18.93 55.97
CA SER A 559 -13.68 19.91 56.76
C SER A 559 -15.07 20.17 56.16
N MET A 560 -15.18 20.23 54.83
CA MET A 560 -16.47 20.38 54.14
C MET A 560 -17.37 19.16 54.34
N LEU A 561 -16.78 17.96 54.36
CA LEU A 561 -17.52 16.72 54.62
C LEU A 561 -17.97 16.60 56.08
N GLU A 562 -17.18 17.10 57.03
CA GLU A 562 -17.52 17.14 58.45
C GLU A 562 -18.63 18.15 58.74
N ALA A 563 -18.54 19.36 58.18
CA ALA A 563 -19.59 20.37 58.28
C ALA A 563 -20.93 19.86 57.74
N ALA A 564 -20.93 19.22 56.57
CA ALA A 564 -22.15 18.63 56.02
C ALA A 564 -22.75 17.53 56.90
N ARG A 565 -21.91 16.73 57.59
CA ARG A 565 -22.40 15.72 58.54
C ARG A 565 -22.98 16.36 59.79
N ALA A 566 -22.41 17.46 60.27
CA ALA A 566 -22.96 18.25 61.38
C ALA A 566 -24.36 18.81 61.03
N ASP A 567 -24.57 19.22 59.77
CA ASP A 567 -25.87 19.65 59.24
C ASP A 567 -26.86 18.48 58.97
N GLY A 568 -26.53 17.25 59.37
CA GLY A 568 -27.40 16.07 59.20
C GLY A 568 -27.46 15.53 57.77
N ALA A 569 -26.49 15.87 56.90
CA ALA A 569 -26.43 15.29 55.57
C ALA A 569 -26.04 13.80 55.63
N ASN A 570 -26.88 12.94 55.07
CA ASN A 570 -26.56 11.53 54.90
C ASN A 570 -25.57 11.32 53.71
N ARG A 571 -25.01 10.11 53.60
CA ARG A 571 -24.01 9.78 52.55
C ARG A 571 -24.50 10.05 51.12
N TRP A 572 -25.80 9.85 50.87
CA TRP A 572 -26.40 10.09 49.56
C TRP A 572 -26.45 11.59 49.24
N LYS A 573 -26.86 12.43 50.20
CA LYS A 573 -26.81 13.89 50.07
C LYS A 573 -25.38 14.38 49.86
N ILE A 574 -24.42 13.87 50.63
CA ILE A 574 -23.00 14.22 50.50
C ILE A 574 -22.47 13.83 49.12
N PHE A 575 -22.80 12.63 48.62
CA PHE A 575 -22.37 12.20 47.29
C PHE A 575 -22.90 13.12 46.17
N TRP A 576 -24.22 13.32 46.11
CA TRP A 576 -24.84 14.07 45.02
C TRP A 576 -24.66 15.59 45.10
N ARG A 577 -24.59 16.17 46.31
CA ARG A 577 -24.53 17.62 46.51
C ARG A 577 -23.12 18.17 46.75
N ILE A 578 -22.17 17.32 47.14
CA ILE A 578 -20.81 17.76 47.48
C ILE A 578 -19.78 17.04 46.60
N LEU A 579 -19.65 15.72 46.73
CA LEU A 579 -18.58 14.99 46.03
C LEU A 579 -18.70 15.07 44.51
N LEU A 580 -19.88 14.75 43.96
CA LEU A 580 -20.08 14.71 42.51
C LEU A 580 -19.93 16.10 41.85
N PRO A 581 -20.46 17.21 42.42
CA PRO A 581 -20.18 18.56 41.92
C PRO A 581 -18.71 18.96 41.96
N GLN A 582 -17.97 18.57 42.99
CA GLN A 582 -16.55 18.91 43.14
C GLN A 582 -15.67 18.23 42.08
N ILE A 583 -16.03 17.02 41.64
CA ILE A 583 -15.29 16.31 40.59
C ILE A 583 -15.76 16.62 39.16
N ARG A 584 -16.59 17.65 38.96
CA ARG A 584 -17.06 18.06 37.62
C ARG A 584 -15.93 18.33 36.62
N PRO A 585 -14.81 19.00 36.97
CA PRO A 585 -13.69 19.20 36.04
C PRO A 585 -13.12 17.88 35.53
N GLN A 586 -12.99 16.89 36.41
CA GLN A 586 -12.52 15.54 36.10
C GLN A 586 -13.53 14.81 35.21
N MET A 587 -14.84 14.92 35.49
CA MET A 587 -15.90 14.37 34.62
C MET A 587 -15.83 14.97 33.22
N LYS A 588 -15.71 16.30 33.09
CA LYS A 588 -15.57 16.97 31.79
C LYS A 588 -14.36 16.46 31.02
N MET A 589 -13.20 16.36 31.66
CA MET A 589 -11.99 15.81 31.05
C MET A 589 -12.20 14.39 30.51
N ILE A 590 -12.79 13.50 31.31
CA ILE A 590 -13.05 12.12 30.91
C ILE A 590 -14.09 12.04 29.78
N ILE A 591 -15.12 12.90 29.76
CA ILE A 591 -16.08 12.98 28.65
C ILE A 591 -15.35 13.35 27.35
N ILE A 592 -14.47 14.35 27.37
CA ILE A 592 -13.71 14.77 26.18
C ILE A 592 -12.84 13.63 25.67
N LEU A 593 -12.08 12.98 26.56
CA LEU A 593 -11.19 11.88 26.17
C LEU A 593 -11.99 10.68 25.64
N THR A 594 -13.12 10.35 26.27
CA THR A 594 -14.00 9.28 25.82
C THR A 594 -14.60 9.59 24.45
N PHE A 595 -14.99 10.84 24.23
CA PHE A 595 -15.52 11.30 22.95
C PHE A 595 -14.48 11.15 21.83
N ILE A 596 -13.27 11.68 22.02
CA ILE A 596 -12.17 11.57 21.05
C ILE A 596 -11.86 10.09 20.76
N GLY A 597 -11.72 9.27 21.80
CA GLY A 597 -11.42 7.85 21.66
C GLY A 597 -12.52 7.08 20.92
N THR A 598 -13.80 7.29 21.27
CA THR A 598 -14.91 6.54 20.66
C THR A 598 -15.11 6.89 19.18
N VAL A 599 -14.89 8.15 18.78
CA VAL A 599 -14.96 8.54 17.36
C VAL A 599 -13.85 7.90 16.52
N GLN A 600 -12.67 7.71 17.12
CA GLN A 600 -11.51 7.13 16.43
C GLN A 600 -11.48 5.60 16.49
N ASP A 601 -12.18 4.98 17.44
CA ASP A 601 -12.10 3.54 17.66
C ASP A 601 -12.97 2.75 16.68
N PHE A 602 -12.29 2.05 15.78
CA PHE A 602 -12.89 1.05 14.88
C PHE A 602 -12.37 -0.37 15.16
N ASN A 603 -11.40 -0.53 16.07
CA ASN A 603 -10.69 -1.80 16.25
C ASN A 603 -11.61 -2.90 16.78
N GLY A 604 -12.47 -2.57 17.76
CA GLY A 604 -13.44 -3.52 18.30
C GLY A 604 -14.38 -4.05 17.23
N VAL A 605 -14.92 -3.16 16.39
CA VAL A 605 -15.78 -3.52 15.26
C VAL A 605 -15.01 -4.39 14.26
N PHE A 606 -13.82 -3.94 13.84
CA PHE A 606 -12.98 -4.65 12.88
C PHE A 606 -12.67 -6.09 13.32
N LEU A 607 -12.23 -6.29 14.57
CA LEU A 607 -11.79 -7.59 15.07
C LEU A 607 -12.95 -8.55 15.36
N LEU A 608 -14.08 -8.03 15.86
CA LEU A 608 -15.21 -8.86 16.26
C LEU A 608 -16.10 -9.23 15.08
N THR A 609 -16.40 -8.28 14.20
CA THR A 609 -17.46 -8.43 13.18
C THR A 609 -17.04 -7.98 11.78
N GLY A 610 -15.97 -7.19 11.63
CA GLY A 610 -15.62 -6.58 10.35
C GLY A 610 -16.64 -5.58 9.83
N GLY A 611 -17.55 -5.09 10.68
CA GLY A 611 -18.61 -4.14 10.31
C GLY A 611 -19.98 -4.77 10.00
N GLY A 612 -20.10 -6.11 10.12
CA GLY A 612 -21.34 -6.84 9.87
C GLY A 612 -22.09 -7.32 11.13
N PRO A 613 -23.15 -8.14 10.96
CA PRO A 613 -23.73 -8.58 9.67
C PRO A 613 -24.31 -7.41 8.86
N GLY A 614 -24.22 -7.48 7.53
CA GLY A 614 -24.54 -6.36 6.65
C GLY A 614 -23.68 -5.14 7.01
N THR A 615 -24.34 -4.06 7.45
CA THR A 615 -23.69 -2.83 7.96
C THR A 615 -24.06 -2.51 9.41
N SER A 616 -24.59 -3.49 10.14
CA SER A 616 -25.20 -3.29 11.46
C SER A 616 -24.21 -2.81 12.54
N THR A 617 -22.91 -3.05 12.36
CA THR A 617 -21.85 -2.59 13.26
C THR A 617 -20.86 -1.65 12.59
N TYR A 618 -21.08 -1.33 11.32
CA TYR A 618 -20.20 -0.49 10.51
C TYR A 618 -20.05 0.90 11.14
N VAL A 619 -18.84 1.47 11.11
CA VAL A 619 -18.54 2.80 11.67
C VAL A 619 -17.62 3.58 10.71
N PRO A 620 -17.62 4.92 10.73
CA PRO A 620 -16.85 5.71 9.76
C PRO A 620 -15.34 5.49 9.83
N GLY A 621 -14.80 5.22 11.04
CA GLY A 621 -13.39 4.87 11.20
C GLY A 621 -13.01 3.57 10.47
N LEU A 622 -13.93 2.59 10.41
CA LEU A 622 -13.75 1.36 9.66
C LEU A 622 -13.82 1.60 8.15
N GLU A 623 -14.72 2.48 7.72
CA GLU A 623 -14.83 2.90 6.32
C GLU A 623 -13.55 3.56 5.83
N LEU A 624 -13.00 4.48 6.62
CA LEU A 624 -11.71 5.11 6.35
C LEU A 624 -10.63 4.05 6.19
N TYR A 625 -10.55 3.11 7.14
CA TYR A 625 -9.56 2.04 7.12
C TYR A 625 -9.68 1.16 5.87
N TYR A 626 -10.89 0.73 5.49
CA TYR A 626 -11.08 -0.08 4.28
C TYR A 626 -10.82 0.69 2.98
N ASN A 627 -11.19 1.96 2.90
CA ASN A 627 -10.87 2.77 1.72
C ASN A 627 -9.37 3.00 1.56
N ALA A 628 -8.64 3.14 2.66
CA ALA A 628 -7.19 3.28 2.65
C ALA A 628 -6.45 1.96 2.40
N THR A 629 -6.95 0.81 2.88
CA THR A 629 -6.18 -0.45 2.87
C THR A 629 -6.67 -1.51 1.90
N ARG A 630 -7.96 -1.51 1.56
CA ARG A 630 -8.57 -2.54 0.69
C ARG A 630 -8.98 -1.98 -0.66
N PHE A 631 -9.57 -0.78 -0.70
CA PHE A 631 -10.15 -0.22 -1.93
C PHE A 631 -9.23 0.75 -2.66
N GLY A 632 -8.09 1.13 -2.08
CA GLY A 632 -7.13 2.04 -2.73
C GLY A 632 -7.68 3.45 -2.99
N ARG A 633 -8.75 3.87 -2.32
CA ARG A 633 -9.39 5.18 -2.50
C ARG A 633 -8.82 6.18 -1.47
N TYR A 634 -7.56 6.54 -1.63
CA TYR A 634 -6.81 7.28 -0.61
C TYR A 634 -7.32 8.71 -0.37
N GLY A 635 -7.68 9.45 -1.43
CA GLY A 635 -8.24 10.80 -1.34
C GLY A 635 -9.60 10.81 -0.64
N TYR A 636 -10.43 9.81 -0.94
CA TYR A 636 -11.69 9.58 -0.22
C TYR A 636 -11.46 9.24 1.27
N ALA A 637 -10.49 8.36 1.58
CA ALA A 637 -10.12 8.07 2.96
C ALA A 637 -9.58 9.30 3.70
N CYS A 638 -8.78 10.15 3.03
CA CYS A 638 -8.34 11.43 3.57
C CYS A 638 -9.51 12.36 3.85
N ALA A 639 -10.49 12.43 2.95
CA ALA A 639 -11.70 13.23 3.15
C ALA A 639 -12.50 12.73 4.35
N LEU A 640 -12.69 11.41 4.52
CA LEU A 640 -13.34 10.82 5.70
C LEU A 640 -12.60 11.24 6.98
N GLY A 641 -11.27 11.19 6.97
CA GLY A 641 -10.43 11.62 8.08
C GLY A 641 -10.60 13.10 8.41
N VAL A 642 -10.68 13.97 7.40
CA VAL A 642 -10.94 15.41 7.58
C VAL A 642 -12.32 15.66 8.20
N VAL A 643 -13.37 14.97 7.72
CA VAL A 643 -14.72 15.09 8.30
C VAL A 643 -14.74 14.64 9.75
N LEU A 644 -14.13 13.49 10.07
CA LEU A 644 -14.01 13.00 11.45
C LEU A 644 -13.23 13.98 12.33
N PHE A 645 -12.15 14.55 11.83
CA PHE A 645 -11.38 15.55 12.55
C PHE A 645 -12.18 16.82 12.84
N ILE A 646 -12.91 17.35 11.85
CA ILE A 646 -13.79 18.52 12.02
C ILE A 646 -14.88 18.21 13.05
N PHE A 647 -15.50 17.02 12.98
CA PHE A 647 -16.50 16.58 13.93
C PHE A 647 -15.94 16.54 15.36
N VAL A 648 -14.74 15.97 15.54
CA VAL A 648 -14.07 15.93 16.84
C VAL A 648 -13.72 17.34 17.34
N MET A 649 -13.22 18.21 16.47
CA MET A 649 -12.85 19.57 16.79
C MET A 649 -14.05 20.41 17.25
N ILE A 650 -15.15 20.38 16.50
CA ILE A 650 -16.36 21.16 16.81
C ILE A 650 -16.89 20.77 18.18
N LEU A 651 -17.02 19.48 18.46
CA LEU A 651 -17.56 19.01 19.74
C LEU A 651 -16.61 19.27 20.90
N THR A 652 -15.30 19.14 20.68
CA THR A 652 -14.28 19.52 21.69
C THR A 652 -14.37 21.02 21.99
N ALA A 653 -14.49 21.87 20.98
CA ALA A 653 -14.63 23.31 21.16
C ALA A 653 -15.91 23.71 21.90
N ILE A 654 -17.04 23.06 21.60
CA ILE A 654 -18.31 23.27 22.31
C ILE A 654 -18.17 22.87 23.79
N ASN A 655 -17.54 21.73 24.07
CA ASN A 655 -17.32 21.26 25.43
C ASN A 655 -16.41 22.22 26.23
N MET A 656 -15.31 22.68 25.63
CA MET A 656 -14.39 23.61 26.26
C MET A 656 -15.01 25.00 26.53
N ARG A 657 -15.86 25.51 25.64
CA ARG A 657 -16.57 26.79 25.86
C ARG A 657 -17.47 26.73 27.08
N LYS A 658 -18.30 25.68 27.20
CA LYS A 658 -19.13 25.44 28.40
C LYS A 658 -18.30 25.22 29.67
N SER A 659 -17.03 24.80 29.55
CA SER A 659 -16.15 24.66 30.71
C SER A 659 -15.61 25.98 31.24
N LYS A 660 -15.47 27.01 30.39
CA LYS A 660 -15.00 28.35 30.82
C LYS A 660 -16.10 29.20 31.45
N GLU A 661 -17.38 28.90 31.20
CA GLU A 661 -18.52 29.62 31.79
C GLU A 661 -18.85 29.16 33.22
N ASP A 662 -18.39 27.97 33.64
CA ASP A 662 -18.61 27.40 34.98
C ASP A 662 -17.43 27.65 35.96
N MET A 663 -16.34 28.26 35.49
CA MET A 663 -15.19 28.72 36.29
C MET A 663 -15.30 30.22 36.50
#